data_AF-A0A0P1L6K1-F1
#
_entry.id   AF-A0A0P1L6K1-F1
#
_cell.length_a   1.000
_cell.length_b   1.000
_cell.length_c   1.000
_cell.angle_alpha   90.00
_cell.angle_beta   90.00
_cell.angle_gamma   90.00
#
_symmetry.space_group_name_H-M   'P 1'
#
loop_
_entity.id
_entity.type
_entity.pdbx_description
1 polymer ?
#
loop_
_entity_poly.entity_id
_entity_poly.type
_entity_poly.pdbx_seq_one_letter_code
_entity_poly.pdbx_strand_id
1 'polypeptide(L)'
;MLVLVYRALVLFCAFARAHEVSGIPGSLLHLYEPMQGDPTKWACLGDPSIVLNYTQINDDFCDCPDGSDEPGTSACGALSRYYCENKGFAPKFVAGFKVNDGVCDCCDCSDEDENIRGTLTNDINCLELRSQFESVLKEELNEQELGSQALKMLEREYGIYAEDKPLEDSKEALQKARSEADESGEALQVCVGELAQTKETYKDTLQRENPLLLQLEDIDLNYVTSIVDSIFAKAGSTSRARDALVKILDDLLDGYNKNLNDEVVNQNVKKYSEYVLTAHEESSASPSLDGTQREQLNAYLKEELPDMFLKGSTHIPPAAIVGKFSLARTLVKVRVKQQKKDTEVLEYLTKIMDDVSENYNVNFQDSIVKASVTSYREFLAKNSNLLVPLDIPIEYTEKMDALEKLITAVSTKILAPSPQSYGFLGAGLATLAQKLRSFFDNQTGGLEQLKSTITSLDQKCSNLRTEYRSRLQNLKLLESRVIEEEKSSNSVDSESYKAMDELLSKLSPSCVEQKIDNYVYQICLNQEDGVVFQKENKPAGNSVLIGRFAGFSFESKTAWERYMDNMRIKYSESDLVSHLESDLDNFQTEWLVGNLPEKNSGLVIDYERGDRCWNGPARSARLYFECSDDFKLKSVQEPTRCHYAFLLSGPLGCSTKFAYAAPDWF
;
A
#
# COMPACT_ATOMS: atom_id res chain seq x y z
N MET A 1 39.79 -5.06 52.43
CA MET A 1 38.47 -4.42 52.17
C MET A 1 38.39 -3.92 50.73
N LEU A 2 38.50 -4.82 49.75
CA LEU A 2 38.48 -4.45 48.33
C LEU A 2 37.96 -5.58 47.42
N VAL A 3 37.25 -6.56 48.00
CA VAL A 3 36.73 -7.75 47.29
C VAL A 3 35.20 -7.86 47.39
N LEU A 4 34.55 -7.00 48.18
CA LEU A 4 33.09 -7.01 48.39
C LEU A 4 32.32 -6.02 47.50
N VAL A 5 32.98 -5.08 46.83
CA VAL A 5 32.31 -4.10 45.95
C VAL A 5 32.21 -4.62 44.50
N TYR A 6 33.09 -5.51 44.07
CA TYR A 6 33.08 -6.05 42.70
C TYR A 6 32.02 -7.15 42.47
N ARG A 7 31.44 -7.72 43.53
CA ARG A 7 30.32 -8.68 43.42
C ARG A 7 28.93 -8.04 43.49
N ALA A 8 28.83 -6.74 43.76
CA ALA A 8 27.56 -6.00 43.73
C ALA A 8 27.30 -5.32 42.37
N LEU A 9 28.31 -5.19 41.50
CA LEU A 9 28.20 -4.55 40.18
C LEU A 9 28.09 -5.53 39.00
N VAL A 10 28.09 -6.85 39.26
CA VAL A 10 27.89 -7.90 38.23
C VAL A 10 26.51 -8.58 38.39
N LEU A 11 25.63 -8.04 39.23
CA LEU A 11 24.28 -8.57 39.50
C LEU A 11 23.15 -7.60 39.14
N PHE A 12 23.43 -6.61 38.27
CA PHE A 12 22.43 -5.70 37.69
C PHE A 12 22.49 -5.63 36.15
N CYS A 13 22.98 -6.68 35.51
CA CYS A 13 22.59 -7.02 34.13
C CYS A 13 21.79 -8.33 34.17
N ALA A 14 20.71 -8.33 34.96
CA ALA A 14 19.60 -9.21 34.64
C ALA A 14 18.99 -8.61 33.38
N PHE A 15 19.19 -9.30 32.25
CA PHE A 15 18.45 -9.08 31.03
C PHE A 15 16.98 -8.89 31.39
N ALA A 16 16.47 -7.66 31.25
CA ALA A 16 15.06 -7.48 31.05
C ALA A 16 14.77 -8.13 29.70
N ARG A 17 14.23 -9.36 29.72
CA ARG A 17 13.53 -9.92 28.57
C ARG A 17 12.47 -8.87 28.24
N ALA A 18 12.62 -8.16 27.13
CA ALA A 18 11.52 -7.39 26.57
C ALA A 18 10.34 -8.37 26.46
N HIS A 19 9.19 -7.98 26.99
CA HIS A 19 7.96 -8.77 26.87
C HIS A 19 7.62 -8.78 25.37
N GLU A 20 7.84 -9.90 24.72
CA GLU A 20 7.50 -10.11 23.32
C GLU A 20 5.98 -10.20 23.25
N VAL A 21 5.33 -9.18 22.67
CA VAL A 21 3.88 -9.14 22.55
C VAL A 21 3.47 -10.25 21.59
N SER A 22 2.63 -11.18 22.06
CA SER A 22 2.19 -12.34 21.30
C SER A 22 1.33 -11.93 20.10
N GLY A 23 1.38 -12.73 19.03
CA GLY A 23 0.55 -12.54 17.84
C GLY A 23 1.05 -11.50 16.83
N ILE A 24 2.29 -11.02 16.95
CA ILE A 24 2.88 -10.01 16.03
C ILE A 24 4.17 -10.54 15.40
N PRO A 25 4.43 -10.28 14.10
CA PRO A 25 5.72 -10.62 13.50
C PRO A 25 6.86 -9.78 14.07
N GLY A 26 8.07 -10.36 14.15
CA GLY A 26 9.24 -9.68 14.71
C GLY A 26 9.60 -8.33 14.06
N SER A 27 9.23 -8.13 12.79
CA SER A 27 9.40 -6.85 12.08
C SER A 27 8.51 -5.73 12.62
N LEU A 28 7.37 -6.04 13.23
CA LEU A 28 6.38 -5.09 13.74
C LEU A 28 6.42 -4.91 15.26
N LEU A 29 7.26 -5.66 15.98
CA LEU A 29 7.41 -5.52 17.44
C LEU A 29 7.74 -4.09 17.88
N HIS A 30 8.48 -3.34 17.06
CA HIS A 30 8.83 -1.94 17.35
C HIS A 30 7.60 -1.01 17.45
N LEU A 31 6.46 -1.37 16.84
CA LEU A 31 5.20 -0.62 16.94
C LEU A 31 4.52 -0.80 18.30
N TYR A 32 4.90 -1.85 19.04
CA TYR A 32 4.35 -2.22 20.34
C TYR A 32 5.30 -1.85 21.48
N GLU A 33 6.28 -0.97 21.23
CA GLU A 33 7.14 -0.45 22.28
C GLU A 33 6.41 0.65 23.10
N PRO A 34 6.66 0.73 24.42
CA PRO A 34 6.12 1.82 25.24
C PRO A 34 6.53 3.22 24.74
N MET A 35 5.70 4.23 25.00
CA MET A 35 5.96 5.60 24.55
C MET A 35 7.27 6.20 25.11
N GLN A 36 8.01 6.94 24.27
CA GLN A 36 9.24 7.67 24.64
C GLN A 36 8.94 8.86 25.58
N GLY A 37 8.65 8.55 26.84
CA GLY A 37 8.35 9.55 27.87
C GLY A 37 7.58 8.98 29.06
N ASP A 38 6.80 7.93 28.82
CA ASP A 38 6.09 7.18 29.86
C ASP A 38 6.07 5.68 29.50
N PRO A 39 6.90 4.85 30.16
CA PRO A 39 6.99 3.42 29.87
C PRO A 39 5.74 2.63 30.28
N THR A 40 4.75 3.28 30.92
CA THR A 40 3.48 2.65 31.28
C THR A 40 2.39 2.86 30.24
N LYS A 41 2.67 3.62 29.17
CA LYS A 41 1.69 4.01 28.16
C LYS A 41 2.03 3.49 26.77
N TRP A 42 0.99 3.19 26.02
CA TRP A 42 1.05 2.81 24.61
C TRP A 42 -0.16 3.41 23.89
N ALA A 43 -0.04 3.71 22.61
CA ALA A 43 -1.11 4.34 21.83
C ALA A 43 -1.56 3.40 20.72
N CYS A 44 -2.87 3.33 20.48
CA CYS A 44 -3.45 2.52 19.40
C CYS A 44 -2.80 2.89 18.05
N LEU A 45 -2.59 1.90 17.17
CA LEU A 45 -1.87 2.11 15.92
C LEU A 45 -2.67 2.92 14.90
N GLY A 46 -3.96 2.64 14.77
CA GLY A 46 -4.89 3.31 13.86
C GLY A 46 -5.43 4.64 14.40
N ASP A 47 -5.39 4.87 15.71
CA ASP A 47 -5.74 6.14 16.35
C ASP A 47 -4.81 6.45 17.55
N PRO A 48 -3.65 7.09 17.31
CA PRO A 48 -2.70 7.41 18.38
C PRO A 48 -3.21 8.42 19.42
N SER A 49 -4.40 8.99 19.24
CA SER A 49 -5.04 9.84 20.25
C SER A 49 -5.60 9.04 21.43
N ILE A 50 -5.82 7.74 21.24
CA ILE A 50 -6.26 6.80 22.26
C ILE A 50 -5.01 6.20 22.90
N VAL A 51 -4.70 6.65 24.12
CA VAL A 51 -3.54 6.21 24.88
C VAL A 51 -3.97 5.28 26.02
N LEU A 52 -3.59 4.02 25.90
CA LEU A 52 -3.85 2.96 26.86
C LEU A 52 -2.67 2.79 27.83
N ASN A 53 -2.90 2.09 28.93
CA ASN A 53 -1.80 1.54 29.70
C ASN A 53 -1.19 0.39 28.91
N TYR A 54 0.13 0.23 28.97
CA TYR A 54 0.85 -0.86 28.32
C TYR A 54 0.35 -2.25 28.75
N THR A 55 -0.22 -2.35 29.94
CA THR A 55 -0.82 -3.59 30.47
C THR A 55 -2.16 -3.96 29.83
N GLN A 56 -2.73 -3.09 29.00
CA GLN A 56 -3.98 -3.32 28.28
C GLN A 56 -3.74 -3.93 26.88
N ILE A 57 -2.48 -4.23 26.54
CA ILE A 57 -2.18 -4.98 25.32
C ILE A 57 -2.36 -6.46 25.65
N ASN A 58 -3.19 -7.15 24.88
CA ASN A 58 -3.56 -8.56 25.07
C ASN A 58 -4.17 -8.82 26.46
N ASP A 59 -5.11 -7.97 26.89
CA ASP A 59 -5.78 -8.09 28.19
C ASP A 59 -7.19 -8.71 28.12
N ASP A 60 -7.54 -9.27 26.95
CA ASP A 60 -8.86 -9.84 26.61
C ASP A 60 -9.98 -8.79 26.55
N PHE A 61 -9.65 -7.51 26.36
CA PHE A 61 -10.63 -6.44 26.16
C PHE A 61 -10.28 -5.58 24.94
N CYS A 62 -11.26 -5.34 24.06
CA CYS A 62 -11.04 -4.53 22.86
C CYS A 62 -11.21 -3.04 23.16
N ASP A 63 -10.11 -2.36 23.49
CA ASP A 63 -10.00 -0.94 23.79
C ASP A 63 -9.76 -0.07 22.55
N CYS A 64 -9.02 -0.57 21.55
CA CYS A 64 -8.74 0.20 20.33
C CYS A 64 -9.81 -0.03 19.25
N PRO A 65 -10.28 1.03 18.55
CA PRO A 65 -11.29 0.91 17.51
C PRO A 65 -10.79 0.18 16.24
N ASP A 66 -9.46 0.07 16.07
CA ASP A 66 -8.80 -0.68 15.02
C ASP A 66 -8.37 -2.09 15.44
N GLY A 67 -8.58 -2.46 16.72
CA GLY A 67 -8.20 -3.75 17.30
C GLY A 67 -6.70 -3.99 17.43
N SER A 68 -5.88 -2.94 17.39
CA SER A 68 -4.42 -3.02 17.48
C SER A 68 -3.89 -3.38 18.87
N ASP A 69 -4.70 -3.28 19.91
CA ASP A 69 -4.39 -3.64 21.29
C ASP A 69 -4.42 -5.15 21.55
N GLU A 70 -5.19 -5.91 20.77
CA GLU A 70 -5.42 -7.35 20.99
C GLU A 70 -4.90 -8.23 19.83
N PRO A 71 -3.61 -8.14 19.44
CA PRO A 71 -3.05 -9.03 18.40
C PRO A 71 -2.85 -10.47 18.89
N GLY A 72 -2.82 -10.71 20.19
CA GLY A 72 -2.57 -11.99 20.85
C GLY A 72 -3.82 -12.67 21.43
N THR A 73 -5.01 -12.06 21.31
CA THR A 73 -6.27 -12.57 21.86
C THR A 73 -7.41 -12.47 20.84
N SER A 74 -8.57 -13.03 21.18
CA SER A 74 -9.78 -12.96 20.35
C SER A 74 -10.71 -11.78 20.65
N ALA A 75 -10.35 -10.88 21.57
CA ALA A 75 -11.24 -9.85 22.09
C ALA A 75 -11.74 -8.86 21.01
N CYS A 76 -10.90 -8.54 20.02
CA CYS A 76 -11.28 -7.68 18.89
C CYS A 76 -11.85 -8.43 17.67
N GLY A 77 -11.99 -9.76 17.76
CA GLY A 77 -12.66 -10.59 16.76
C GLY A 77 -12.10 -10.43 15.34
N ALA A 78 -12.90 -9.93 14.41
CA ALA A 78 -12.48 -9.77 13.02
C ALA A 78 -11.56 -8.56 12.76
N LEU A 79 -11.38 -7.66 13.74
CA LEU A 79 -10.52 -6.47 13.63
C LEU A 79 -9.05 -6.78 13.92
N SER A 80 -8.76 -7.78 14.76
CA SER A 80 -7.40 -8.19 15.07
C SER A 80 -6.95 -9.38 14.20
N ARG A 81 -5.62 -9.53 14.07
CA ARG A 81 -4.98 -10.64 13.37
C ARG A 81 -3.85 -11.18 14.24
N TYR A 82 -3.83 -12.49 14.42
CA TYR A 82 -2.78 -13.19 15.15
C TYR A 82 -1.76 -13.76 14.18
N TYR A 83 -0.49 -13.43 14.38
CA TYR A 83 0.61 -13.92 13.57
C TYR A 83 1.17 -15.25 14.10
N CYS A 84 1.03 -16.31 13.31
CA CYS A 84 1.67 -17.59 13.52
C CYS A 84 3.09 -17.57 12.93
N GLU A 85 4.13 -17.78 13.74
CA GLU A 85 5.50 -17.91 13.22
C GLU A 85 5.71 -19.23 12.48
N ASN A 86 5.03 -20.31 12.89
CA ASN A 86 4.99 -21.61 12.19
C ASN A 86 6.38 -22.12 11.81
N LYS A 87 7.31 -22.16 12.78
CA LYS A 87 8.73 -22.47 12.52
C LYS A 87 8.92 -23.73 11.68
N GLY A 88 9.59 -23.56 10.55
CA GLY A 88 9.86 -24.64 9.61
C GLY A 88 8.77 -24.85 8.56
N PHE A 89 7.71 -24.04 8.55
CA PHE A 89 6.66 -23.98 7.54
C PHE A 89 6.26 -22.52 7.25
N ALA A 90 5.11 -22.30 6.61
CA ALA A 90 4.64 -21.00 6.16
C ALA A 90 4.13 -20.15 7.35
N PRO A 91 4.74 -18.97 7.63
CA PRO A 91 4.18 -18.00 8.56
C PRO A 91 2.90 -17.42 7.97
N LYS A 92 1.88 -17.23 8.83
CA LYS A 92 0.57 -16.77 8.39
C LYS A 92 -0.14 -15.94 9.44
N PHE A 93 -1.14 -15.19 9.00
CA PHE A 93 -2.09 -14.54 9.89
C PHE A 93 -3.35 -15.40 10.02
N VAL A 94 -3.92 -15.41 11.22
CA VAL A 94 -5.26 -15.96 11.49
C VAL A 94 -6.15 -14.85 12.05
N ALA A 95 -7.43 -14.88 11.72
CA ALA A 95 -8.39 -13.90 12.23
C ALA A 95 -8.51 -13.97 13.75
N GLY A 96 -8.64 -12.82 14.43
CA GLY A 96 -8.68 -12.77 15.90
C GLY A 96 -9.77 -13.65 16.51
N PHE A 97 -10.93 -13.80 15.86
CA PHE A 97 -12.01 -14.69 16.35
C PHE A 97 -11.66 -16.19 16.36
N LYS A 98 -10.56 -16.60 15.70
CA LYS A 98 -10.02 -17.96 15.71
C LYS A 98 -9.02 -18.19 16.84
N VAL A 99 -8.58 -17.12 17.51
CA VAL A 99 -7.61 -17.21 18.61
C VAL A 99 -8.32 -17.76 19.86
N ASN A 100 -7.77 -18.82 20.45
CA ASN A 100 -8.35 -19.52 21.60
C ASN A 100 -9.80 -20.00 21.35
N ASP A 101 -10.10 -20.45 20.13
CA ASP A 101 -11.43 -20.96 19.76
C ASP A 101 -11.58 -22.49 19.96
N GLY A 102 -10.46 -23.15 20.31
CA GLY A 102 -10.38 -24.59 20.55
C GLY A 102 -9.96 -25.40 19.32
N VAL A 103 -9.55 -24.74 18.23
CA VAL A 103 -9.05 -25.33 17.00
C VAL A 103 -7.64 -24.82 16.74
N CYS A 104 -6.69 -25.71 16.45
CA CYS A 104 -5.35 -25.28 16.04
C CYS A 104 -5.38 -24.82 14.57
N ASP A 105 -5.48 -23.51 14.34
CA ASP A 105 -5.34 -22.90 13.02
C ASP A 105 -3.87 -22.63 12.67
N CYS A 106 -2.98 -22.41 13.64
CA CYS A 106 -1.53 -22.41 13.41
C CYS A 106 -0.97 -23.84 13.41
N CYS A 107 0.07 -24.14 12.60
CA CYS A 107 0.65 -25.50 12.59
C CYS A 107 1.45 -25.82 13.85
N ASP A 108 1.87 -24.78 14.58
CA ASP A 108 2.47 -24.89 15.90
C ASP A 108 1.44 -24.75 17.05
N CYS A 109 0.16 -24.62 16.71
CA CYS A 109 -0.97 -24.36 17.60
C CYS A 109 -0.72 -23.16 18.54
N SER A 110 0.03 -22.16 18.05
CA SER A 110 0.37 -20.97 18.84
C SER A 110 -0.80 -20.01 19.08
N ASP A 111 -1.90 -20.20 18.37
CA ASP A 111 -3.18 -19.49 18.49
C ASP A 111 -4.03 -19.95 19.69
N GLU A 112 -3.73 -21.10 20.29
CA GLU A 112 -4.50 -21.69 21.40
C GLU A 112 -3.82 -21.52 22.78
N ASP A 113 -4.60 -21.52 23.87
CA ASP A 113 -4.11 -21.40 25.25
C ASP A 113 -3.24 -22.61 25.63
N GLU A 114 -2.20 -22.38 26.45
CA GLU A 114 -1.26 -23.41 26.92
C GLU A 114 -1.95 -24.60 27.60
N ASN A 115 -3.08 -24.36 28.27
CA ASN A 115 -3.88 -25.42 28.92
C ASN A 115 -4.56 -26.35 27.91
N ILE A 116 -4.90 -25.83 26.72
CA ILE A 116 -5.56 -26.54 25.63
C ILE A 116 -4.52 -27.19 24.72
N ARG A 117 -3.39 -26.51 24.46
CA ARG A 117 -2.26 -27.03 23.67
C ARG A 117 -1.85 -28.43 24.10
N GLY A 118 -1.63 -28.66 25.40
CA GLY A 118 -1.18 -29.98 25.90
C GLY A 118 -2.14 -31.15 25.63
N THR A 119 -3.40 -30.88 25.27
CA THR A 119 -4.41 -31.89 24.91
C THR A 119 -4.57 -32.04 23.39
N LEU A 120 -4.28 -30.98 22.61
CA LEU A 120 -4.43 -30.92 21.15
C LEU A 120 -3.14 -31.15 20.35
N THR A 121 -1.94 -31.01 20.95
CA THR A 121 -0.63 -31.02 20.28
C THR A 121 -0.15 -32.36 19.68
N ASN A 122 -1.02 -33.37 19.57
CA ASN A 122 -0.58 -34.71 19.11
C ASN A 122 -0.77 -34.97 17.61
N ASP A 123 -1.47 -34.10 16.87
CA ASP A 123 -1.91 -34.46 15.50
C ASP A 123 -1.28 -33.63 14.36
N ILE A 124 -0.72 -32.43 14.61
CA ILE A 124 -0.22 -31.53 13.53
C ILE A 124 1.22 -31.06 13.81
N ASN A 125 2.11 -31.20 12.81
CA ASN A 125 3.52 -30.78 12.87
C ASN A 125 3.90 -29.96 11.64
N CYS A 126 4.38 -28.72 11.83
CA CYS A 126 4.83 -27.83 10.77
C CYS A 126 5.85 -28.47 9.81
N LEU A 127 6.80 -29.28 10.32
CA LEU A 127 7.79 -29.95 9.48
C LEU A 127 7.16 -31.03 8.59
N GLU A 128 6.10 -31.68 9.07
CA GLU A 128 5.36 -32.66 8.29
C GLU A 128 4.56 -31.97 7.19
N LEU A 129 3.87 -30.87 7.50
CA LEU A 129 3.17 -30.05 6.50
C LEU A 129 4.13 -29.52 5.43
N ARG A 130 5.34 -29.10 5.81
CA ARG A 130 6.40 -28.75 4.86
C ARG A 130 6.75 -29.89 3.94
N SER A 131 7.01 -31.08 4.50
CA SER A 131 7.32 -32.26 3.68
C SER A 131 6.17 -32.65 2.76
N GLN A 132 4.92 -32.47 3.18
CA GLN A 132 3.75 -32.67 2.34
C GLN A 132 3.73 -31.65 1.20
N PHE A 133 3.92 -30.35 1.49
CA PHE A 133 3.98 -29.30 0.47
C PHE A 133 5.10 -29.52 -0.54
N GLU A 134 6.31 -29.89 -0.09
CA GLU A 134 7.42 -30.22 -0.99
C GLU A 134 7.08 -31.39 -1.93
N SER A 135 6.34 -32.38 -1.44
CA SER A 135 5.84 -33.49 -2.27
C SER A 135 4.82 -33.02 -3.31
N VAL A 136 3.86 -32.17 -2.90
CA VAL A 136 2.88 -31.57 -3.82
C VAL A 136 3.59 -30.75 -4.88
N LEU A 137 4.48 -29.85 -4.48
CA LEU A 137 5.22 -28.99 -5.40
C LEU A 137 5.99 -29.83 -6.43
N LYS A 138 6.66 -30.90 -5.99
CA LYS A 138 7.39 -31.79 -6.90
C LYS A 138 6.46 -32.47 -7.91
N GLU A 139 5.29 -32.94 -7.48
CA GLU A 139 4.29 -33.55 -8.36
C GLU A 139 3.77 -32.54 -9.40
N GLU A 140 3.35 -31.36 -8.93
CA GLU A 140 2.79 -30.29 -9.77
C GLU A 140 3.79 -29.76 -10.79
N LEU A 141 5.06 -29.56 -10.40
CA LEU A 141 6.11 -29.11 -11.32
C LEU A 141 6.47 -30.18 -12.34
N ASN A 142 6.48 -31.46 -11.95
CA ASN A 142 6.73 -32.56 -12.88
C ASN A 142 5.58 -32.70 -13.90
N GLU A 143 4.33 -32.60 -13.46
CA GLU A 143 3.18 -32.59 -14.38
C GLU A 143 3.22 -31.39 -15.33
N GLN A 144 3.60 -30.21 -14.83
CA GLN A 144 3.77 -29.00 -15.63
C GLN A 144 4.88 -29.15 -16.67
N GLU A 145 6.01 -29.73 -16.30
CA GLU A 145 7.11 -29.99 -17.23
C GLU A 145 6.67 -30.95 -18.35
N LEU A 146 6.10 -32.10 -17.99
CA LEU A 146 5.62 -33.09 -18.96
C LEU A 146 4.51 -32.53 -19.85
N GLY A 147 3.55 -31.80 -19.27
CA GLY A 147 2.45 -31.18 -20.00
C GLY A 147 2.91 -30.06 -20.95
N SER A 148 3.85 -29.22 -20.52
CA SER A 148 4.43 -28.17 -21.38
C SER A 148 5.24 -28.76 -22.54
N GLN A 149 5.94 -29.88 -22.31
CA GLN A 149 6.63 -30.63 -23.37
C GLN A 149 5.64 -31.27 -24.34
N ALA A 150 4.56 -31.86 -23.84
CA ALA A 150 3.48 -32.42 -24.65
C ALA A 150 2.80 -31.35 -25.51
N LEU A 151 2.54 -30.16 -24.96
CA LEU A 151 1.98 -29.04 -25.70
C LEU A 151 2.92 -28.58 -26.81
N LYS A 152 4.21 -28.40 -26.47
CA LYS A 152 5.22 -28.07 -27.48
C LYS A 152 5.27 -29.11 -28.57
N MET A 153 5.23 -30.40 -28.26
CA MET A 153 5.21 -31.51 -29.24
C MET A 153 4.01 -31.44 -30.16
N LEU A 154 2.83 -31.17 -29.60
CA LEU A 154 1.58 -31.00 -30.32
C LEU A 154 1.62 -29.79 -31.26
N GLU A 155 2.17 -28.65 -30.81
CA GLU A 155 2.42 -27.47 -31.68
C GLU A 155 3.35 -27.83 -32.86
N ARG A 156 4.38 -28.66 -32.63
CA ARG A 156 5.28 -29.13 -33.72
C ARG A 156 4.56 -29.98 -34.73
N GLU A 157 3.73 -30.91 -34.26
CA GLU A 157 2.98 -31.85 -35.10
C GLU A 157 2.07 -31.10 -36.09
N TYR A 158 1.45 -30.00 -35.63
CA TYR A 158 0.56 -29.17 -36.45
C TYR A 158 1.25 -27.96 -37.11
N GLY A 159 2.59 -27.87 -37.01
CA GLY A 159 3.42 -26.89 -37.71
C GLY A 159 3.25 -25.45 -37.20
N ILE A 160 2.95 -25.26 -35.92
CA ILE A 160 2.76 -23.97 -35.27
C ILE A 160 4.08 -23.59 -34.59
N TYR A 161 4.94 -22.82 -35.27
CA TYR A 161 6.23 -22.38 -34.72
C TYR A 161 6.60 -20.95 -35.08
N ALA A 162 7.02 -20.20 -34.07
CA ALA A 162 7.84 -19.00 -34.18
C ALA A 162 9.33 -19.39 -34.11
N GLU A 163 10.15 -18.92 -35.05
CA GLU A 163 11.61 -19.01 -34.96
C GLU A 163 12.15 -18.02 -33.91
N ASP A 164 12.97 -18.49 -32.96
CA ASP A 164 13.78 -17.63 -32.10
C ASP A 164 14.92 -16.98 -32.92
N LYS A 165 14.95 -15.64 -33.00
CA LYS A 165 16.09 -14.89 -33.58
C LYS A 165 17.25 -14.75 -32.57
N PRO A 166 18.52 -14.71 -33.02
CA PRO A 166 19.68 -14.85 -32.14
C PRO A 166 20.05 -13.58 -31.36
N LEU A 167 20.51 -13.81 -30.12
CA LEU A 167 20.61 -12.91 -28.97
C LEU A 167 22.08 -12.52 -28.67
N GLU A 168 22.81 -12.03 -29.68
CA GLU A 168 24.26 -11.73 -29.56
C GLU A 168 24.53 -10.22 -29.40
N ASP A 169 23.86 -9.36 -30.19
CA ASP A 169 24.09 -7.90 -30.17
C ASP A 169 23.60 -7.22 -28.88
N SER A 170 22.52 -7.72 -28.28
CA SER A 170 21.93 -7.14 -27.06
C SER A 170 22.74 -7.46 -25.80
N LYS A 171 23.52 -8.56 -25.80
CA LYS A 171 24.42 -8.92 -24.68
C LYS A 171 25.63 -8.01 -24.58
N GLU A 172 26.22 -7.59 -25.70
CA GLU A 172 27.35 -6.65 -25.70
C GLU A 172 26.91 -5.26 -25.23
N ALA A 173 25.72 -4.79 -25.65
CA ALA A 173 25.15 -3.53 -25.20
C ALA A 173 24.85 -3.54 -23.68
N LEU A 174 24.35 -4.66 -23.15
CA LEU A 174 24.09 -4.86 -21.73
C LEU A 174 25.39 -4.81 -20.90
N GLN A 175 26.44 -5.51 -21.35
CA GLN A 175 27.72 -5.54 -20.66
C GLN A 175 28.36 -4.15 -20.59
N LYS A 176 28.28 -3.38 -21.68
CA LYS A 176 28.77 -2.00 -21.71
C LYS A 176 27.99 -1.10 -20.75
N ALA A 177 26.66 -1.13 -20.79
CA ALA A 177 25.81 -0.33 -19.89
C ALA A 177 26.06 -0.64 -18.41
N ARG A 178 26.37 -1.91 -18.08
CA ARG A 178 26.72 -2.33 -16.72
C ARG A 178 28.03 -1.69 -16.26
N SER A 179 29.08 -1.74 -17.09
CA SER A 179 30.37 -1.11 -16.76
C SER A 179 30.27 0.41 -16.55
N GLU A 180 29.46 1.09 -17.36
CA GLU A 180 29.22 2.54 -17.22
C GLU A 180 28.45 2.88 -15.93
N ALA A 181 27.53 2.01 -15.49
CA ALA A 181 26.79 2.18 -14.24
C ALA A 181 27.71 1.97 -13.02
N ASP A 182 28.58 0.95 -13.06
CA ASP A 182 29.54 0.65 -12.00
C ASP A 182 30.55 1.80 -11.80
N GLU A 183 31.12 2.34 -12.88
CA GLU A 183 32.05 3.48 -12.83
C GLU A 183 31.40 4.73 -12.21
N SER A 184 30.14 5.00 -12.53
CA SER A 184 29.40 6.12 -11.95
C SER A 184 29.02 5.89 -10.48
N GLY A 185 28.78 4.64 -10.10
CA GLY A 185 28.55 4.25 -8.71
C GLY A 185 29.77 4.47 -7.83
N GLU A 186 30.96 4.09 -8.30
CA GLU A 186 32.23 4.34 -7.61
C GLU A 186 32.50 5.84 -7.46
N ALA A 187 32.32 6.63 -8.52
CA ALA A 187 32.48 8.08 -8.47
C ALA A 187 31.51 8.75 -7.48
N LEU A 188 30.26 8.27 -7.40
CA LEU A 188 29.28 8.74 -6.43
C LEU A 188 29.68 8.37 -5.01
N GLN A 189 30.17 7.15 -4.77
CA GLN A 189 30.61 6.69 -3.46
C GLN A 189 31.77 7.56 -2.93
N VAL A 190 32.74 7.89 -3.78
CA VAL A 190 33.84 8.80 -3.44
C VAL A 190 33.30 10.19 -3.07
N CYS A 191 32.39 10.74 -3.89
CA CYS A 191 31.79 12.06 -3.63
C CYS A 191 31.03 12.11 -2.30
N VAL A 192 30.22 11.08 -2.01
CA VAL A 192 29.45 10.99 -0.77
C VAL A 192 30.38 10.87 0.45
N GLY A 193 31.49 10.13 0.32
CA GLY A 193 32.54 10.07 1.34
C GLY A 193 33.18 11.43 1.62
N GLU A 194 33.58 12.16 0.57
CA GLU A 194 34.13 13.52 0.69
C GLU A 194 33.12 14.51 1.33
N LEU A 195 31.85 14.43 0.94
CA LEU A 195 30.78 15.26 1.50
C LEU A 195 30.55 14.97 2.98
N ALA A 196 30.50 13.70 3.38
CA ALA A 196 30.33 13.29 4.77
C ALA A 196 31.49 13.80 5.65
N GLN A 197 32.73 13.63 5.19
CA GLN A 197 33.90 14.14 5.88
C GLN A 197 33.88 15.67 6.02
N THR A 198 33.45 16.38 4.97
CA THR A 198 33.36 17.85 4.99
C THR A 198 32.23 18.34 5.90
N LYS A 199 31.08 17.65 5.94
CA LYS A 199 29.97 17.95 6.86
C LYS A 199 30.37 17.73 8.31
N GLU A 200 31.11 16.66 8.62
CA GLU A 200 31.64 16.42 9.96
C GLU A 200 32.61 17.53 10.39
N THR A 201 33.52 17.91 9.50
CA THR A 201 34.45 19.03 9.74
C THR A 201 33.72 20.35 9.99
N TYR A 202 32.63 20.60 9.25
CA TYR A 202 31.78 21.76 9.46
C TYR A 202 31.07 21.70 10.81
N LYS A 203 30.49 20.56 11.20
CA LYS A 203 29.84 20.37 12.50
C LYS A 203 30.81 20.55 13.68
N ASP A 204 32.02 19.99 13.59
CA ASP A 204 33.07 20.16 14.59
C ASP A 204 33.54 21.62 14.72
N THR A 205 33.57 22.35 13.61
CA THR A 205 33.91 23.77 13.58
C THR A 205 32.76 24.60 14.16
N LEU A 206 31.52 24.27 13.77
CA LEU A 206 30.30 24.93 14.22
C LEU A 206 30.08 24.77 15.73
N GLN A 207 30.35 23.59 16.30
CA GLN A 207 30.25 23.33 17.74
C GLN A 207 31.27 24.15 18.55
N ARG A 208 32.45 24.43 17.97
CA ARG A 208 33.50 25.24 18.62
C ARG A 208 33.26 26.75 18.49
N GLU A 209 32.68 27.19 17.37
CA GLU A 209 32.60 28.60 17.01
C GLU A 209 31.21 29.22 17.22
N ASN A 210 30.11 28.50 16.95
CA ASN A 210 28.75 29.02 17.09
C ASN A 210 27.74 27.95 17.57
N PRO A 211 27.67 27.68 18.89
CA PRO A 211 26.77 26.66 19.45
C PRO A 211 25.28 27.00 19.31
N LEU A 212 24.93 28.27 19.06
CA LEU A 212 23.53 28.68 18.83
C LEU A 212 23.06 28.37 17.41
N LEU A 213 23.96 28.42 16.42
CA LEU A 213 23.65 28.02 15.04
C LEU A 213 23.54 26.50 14.91
N LEU A 214 24.33 25.74 15.68
CA LEU A 214 24.17 24.29 15.80
C LEU A 214 22.77 23.90 16.31
N GLN A 215 22.29 24.58 17.36
CA GLN A 215 20.93 24.36 17.89
C GLN A 215 19.82 24.71 16.87
N LEU A 216 20.07 25.65 15.95
CA LEU A 216 19.12 25.97 14.88
C LEU A 216 19.14 24.91 13.77
N GLU A 217 20.33 24.40 13.41
CA GLU A 217 20.48 23.33 12.41
C GLU A 217 19.86 22.02 12.90
N ASP A 218 19.95 21.70 14.20
CA ASP A 218 19.34 20.50 14.81
C ASP A 218 17.80 20.52 14.80
N ILE A 219 17.15 21.69 14.68
CA ILE A 219 15.69 21.80 14.61
C ILE A 219 15.15 21.28 13.27
N ASP A 220 15.96 21.25 12.22
CA ASP A 220 15.57 20.91 10.85
C ASP A 220 14.43 21.79 10.31
N LEU A 221 14.79 23.00 9.88
CA LEU A 221 13.85 23.95 9.28
C LEU A 221 13.28 23.47 7.93
N ASN A 222 13.92 22.50 7.27
CA ASN A 222 13.40 21.92 6.03
C ASN A 222 12.21 20.98 6.32
N TYR A 223 12.31 20.18 7.38
CA TYR A 223 11.17 19.41 7.90
C TYR A 223 10.03 20.33 8.35
N VAL A 224 10.33 21.36 9.15
CA VAL A 224 9.29 22.29 9.62
C VAL A 224 8.55 22.95 8.45
N THR A 225 9.27 23.36 7.40
CA THR A 225 8.67 24.02 6.23
C THR A 225 7.92 23.05 5.31
N SER A 226 8.33 21.79 5.19
CA SER A 226 7.58 20.79 4.42
C SER A 226 6.22 20.49 5.04
N ILE A 227 6.14 20.43 6.37
CA ILE A 227 4.87 20.26 7.09
C ILE A 227 3.99 21.50 6.93
N VAL A 228 4.56 22.71 7.03
CA VAL A 228 3.85 23.96 6.73
C VAL A 228 3.26 23.95 5.32
N ASP A 229 4.02 23.53 4.31
CA ASP A 229 3.54 23.42 2.93
C ASP A 229 2.36 22.44 2.80
N SER A 230 2.45 21.30 3.48
CA SER A 230 1.38 20.28 3.53
C SER A 230 0.10 20.83 4.18
N ILE A 231 0.21 21.50 5.33
CA ILE A 231 -0.92 22.12 6.04
C ILE A 231 -1.63 23.12 5.14
N PHE A 232 -0.88 24.02 4.49
CA PHE A 232 -1.48 25.02 3.59
C PHE A 232 -2.08 24.38 2.33
N ALA A 233 -1.47 23.33 1.78
CA ALA A 233 -2.00 22.62 0.62
C ALA A 233 -3.33 21.92 0.95
N LYS A 234 -3.40 21.19 2.08
CA LYS A 234 -4.61 20.49 2.54
C LYS A 234 -5.72 21.46 2.95
N ALA A 235 -5.38 22.54 3.66
CA ALA A 235 -6.37 23.59 3.99
C ALA A 235 -6.96 24.21 2.71
N GLY A 236 -6.10 24.50 1.72
CA GLY A 236 -6.55 25.05 0.45
C GLY A 236 -7.41 24.09 -0.39
N SER A 237 -7.09 22.80 -0.42
CA SER A 237 -7.92 21.81 -1.13
C SER A 237 -9.27 21.59 -0.45
N THR A 238 -9.29 21.54 0.89
CA THR A 238 -10.51 21.39 1.70
C THR A 238 -11.46 22.57 1.51
N SER A 239 -10.95 23.81 1.57
CA SER A 239 -11.77 25.01 1.30
C SER A 239 -12.37 25.00 -0.12
N ARG A 240 -11.59 24.60 -1.15
CA ARG A 240 -12.11 24.52 -2.52
C ARG A 240 -13.20 23.46 -2.69
N ALA A 241 -13.05 22.33 -2.00
CA ALA A 241 -14.07 21.28 -2.01
C ALA A 241 -15.35 21.75 -1.32
N ARG A 242 -15.25 22.45 -0.19
CA ARG A 242 -16.39 23.07 0.50
C ARG A 242 -17.13 24.00 -0.45
N ASP A 243 -16.44 24.93 -1.10
CA ASP A 243 -17.05 25.90 -2.00
C ASP A 243 -17.73 25.23 -3.21
N ALA A 244 -17.14 24.14 -3.73
CA ALA A 244 -17.74 23.36 -4.81
C ALA A 244 -19.03 22.65 -4.38
N LEU A 245 -19.07 22.09 -3.16
CA LEU A 245 -20.26 21.40 -2.63
C LEU A 245 -21.38 22.39 -2.27
N VAL A 246 -21.03 23.54 -1.67
CA VAL A 246 -21.95 24.65 -1.44
C VAL A 246 -22.62 25.07 -2.75
N LYS A 247 -21.84 25.22 -3.83
CA LYS A 247 -22.39 25.56 -5.15
C LYS A 247 -23.40 24.52 -5.66
N ILE A 248 -23.14 23.23 -5.50
CA ILE A 248 -24.08 22.16 -5.92
C ILE A 248 -25.40 22.26 -5.13
N LEU A 249 -25.32 22.56 -3.83
CA LEU A 249 -26.47 22.71 -2.95
C LEU A 249 -27.25 24.02 -3.21
N ASP A 250 -26.55 25.11 -3.55
CA ASP A 250 -27.18 26.37 -4.00
C ASP A 250 -27.94 26.14 -5.31
N ASP A 251 -27.33 25.47 -6.30
CA ASP A 251 -27.99 25.13 -7.56
C ASP A 251 -29.24 24.24 -7.33
N LEU A 252 -29.19 23.33 -6.36
CA LEU A 252 -30.34 22.52 -5.95
C LEU A 252 -31.42 23.36 -5.27
N LEU A 253 -31.06 24.22 -4.32
CA LEU A 253 -31.98 25.09 -3.57
C LEU A 253 -32.73 26.06 -4.49
N ASP A 254 -32.05 26.61 -5.49
CA ASP A 254 -32.62 27.58 -6.42
C ASP A 254 -33.49 26.93 -7.51
N GLY A 255 -33.15 25.71 -7.94
CA GLY A 255 -33.75 25.10 -9.13
C GLY A 255 -34.80 24.00 -8.91
N TYR A 256 -34.88 23.38 -7.73
CA TYR A 256 -35.79 22.26 -7.52
C TYR A 256 -37.28 22.65 -7.57
N ASN A 257 -38.13 21.75 -8.05
CA ASN A 257 -39.57 21.99 -8.13
C ASN A 257 -40.30 21.59 -6.83
N LYS A 258 -40.58 22.59 -6.00
CA LYS A 258 -41.32 22.46 -4.71
C LYS A 258 -42.71 21.80 -4.82
N ASN A 259 -43.32 21.81 -6.01
CA ASN A 259 -44.65 21.21 -6.22
C ASN A 259 -44.58 19.71 -6.50
N LEU A 260 -43.39 19.17 -6.77
CA LEU A 260 -43.15 17.73 -6.76
C LEU A 260 -43.02 17.35 -5.29
N ASN A 261 -44.00 16.59 -4.78
CA ASN A 261 -44.07 16.14 -3.38
C ASN A 261 -43.01 15.07 -3.05
N ASP A 262 -41.76 15.30 -3.47
CA ASP A 262 -40.62 14.51 -3.04
C ASP A 262 -40.25 14.94 -1.62
N GLU A 263 -40.69 14.16 -0.64
CA GLU A 263 -40.50 14.48 0.78
C GLU A 263 -39.01 14.55 1.15
N VAL A 264 -38.17 13.71 0.56
CA VAL A 264 -36.72 13.66 0.83
C VAL A 264 -36.04 14.92 0.33
N VAL A 265 -36.32 15.33 -0.91
CA VAL A 265 -35.73 16.55 -1.49
C VAL A 265 -36.20 17.79 -0.71
N ASN A 266 -37.50 17.90 -0.43
CA ASN A 266 -38.05 19.05 0.31
C ASN A 266 -37.45 19.19 1.72
N GLN A 267 -37.29 18.08 2.45
CA GLN A 267 -36.70 18.09 3.78
C GLN A 267 -35.22 18.49 3.76
N ASN A 268 -34.43 17.94 2.84
CA ASN A 268 -33.00 18.23 2.75
C ASN A 268 -32.70 19.65 2.25
N VAL A 269 -33.49 20.15 1.29
CA VAL A 269 -33.38 21.55 0.88
C VAL A 269 -33.74 22.50 2.03
N LYS A 270 -34.72 22.14 2.87
CA LYS A 270 -35.02 22.91 4.08
C LYS A 270 -33.83 22.93 5.06
N LYS A 271 -33.21 21.78 5.37
CA LYS A 271 -32.01 21.70 6.22
C LYS A 271 -30.87 22.59 5.69
N TYR A 272 -30.67 22.60 4.37
CA TYR A 272 -29.66 23.45 3.74
C TYR A 272 -30.03 24.94 3.82
N SER A 273 -31.30 25.29 3.59
CA SER A 273 -31.75 26.69 3.71
C SER A 273 -31.57 27.27 5.12
N GLU A 274 -31.77 26.45 6.16
CA GLU A 274 -31.52 26.83 7.56
C GLU A 274 -30.02 27.05 7.81
N TYR A 275 -29.16 26.19 7.25
CA TYR A 275 -27.70 26.36 7.30
C TYR A 275 -27.25 27.69 6.67
N VAL A 276 -27.72 28.03 5.47
CA VAL A 276 -27.37 29.27 4.77
C VAL A 276 -27.72 30.51 5.61
N LEU A 277 -28.87 30.49 6.30
CA LEU A 277 -29.27 31.58 7.20
C LEU A 277 -28.32 31.77 8.39
N THR A 278 -27.70 30.69 8.87
CA THR A 278 -26.73 30.73 9.98
C THR A 278 -25.29 31.01 9.55
N ALA A 279 -24.93 30.71 8.29
CA ALA A 279 -23.55 30.81 7.79
C ALA A 279 -23.14 32.23 7.36
N HIS A 280 -24.06 33.18 7.24
CA HIS A 280 -23.82 34.53 6.71
C HIS A 280 -22.93 35.45 7.58
N GLU A 281 -22.45 35.01 8.74
CA GLU A 281 -21.59 35.82 9.63
C GLU A 281 -20.08 35.52 9.52
N GLU A 282 -19.65 34.54 8.73
CA GLU A 282 -18.24 34.10 8.76
C GLU A 282 -17.49 34.37 7.44
N SER A 283 -16.47 35.23 7.57
CA SER A 283 -15.61 35.81 6.52
C SER A 283 -15.10 34.82 5.46
N SER A 284 -15.18 35.23 4.19
CA SER A 284 -14.63 34.54 3.02
C SER A 284 -13.08 34.47 3.03
N ALA A 285 -12.52 33.30 2.79
CA ALA A 285 -11.08 33.11 2.54
C ALA A 285 -10.74 33.43 1.06
N SER A 286 -9.63 34.14 0.81
CA SER A 286 -9.16 34.45 -0.55
C SER A 286 -7.98 33.55 -0.91
N PRO A 287 -8.09 32.65 -1.92
CA PRO A 287 -7.03 31.72 -2.30
C PRO A 287 -5.69 32.39 -2.71
N SER A 288 -5.72 33.63 -3.21
CA SER A 288 -4.52 34.38 -3.59
C SER A 288 -3.72 34.88 -2.38
N LEU A 289 -4.41 35.22 -1.29
CA LEU A 289 -3.78 35.67 -0.06
C LEU A 289 -3.05 34.52 0.65
N ASP A 290 -3.58 33.30 0.50
CA ASP A 290 -3.07 32.09 1.14
C ASP A 290 -1.73 31.63 0.56
N GLY A 291 -1.57 31.70 -0.77
CA GLY A 291 -0.32 31.39 -1.45
C GLY A 291 0.81 32.35 -1.06
N THR A 292 0.52 33.65 -1.05
CA THR A 292 1.49 34.69 -0.66
C THR A 292 1.91 34.56 0.81
N GLN A 293 0.98 34.23 1.72
CA GLN A 293 1.30 34.01 3.13
C GLN A 293 2.23 32.81 3.35
N ARG A 294 2.04 31.72 2.60
CA ARG A 294 2.91 30.54 2.65
C ARG A 294 4.33 30.85 2.15
N GLU A 295 4.44 31.57 1.03
CA GLU A 295 5.73 31.97 0.47
C GLU A 295 6.51 32.89 1.41
N GLN A 296 5.83 33.88 2.02
CA GLN A 296 6.44 34.76 3.02
C GLN A 296 6.90 34.01 4.27
N LEU A 297 6.13 33.00 4.71
CA LEU A 297 6.47 32.15 5.85
C LEU A 297 7.70 31.28 5.56
N ASN A 298 7.77 30.69 4.36
CA ASN A 298 8.91 29.89 3.93
C ASN A 298 10.18 30.73 3.76
N ALA A 299 10.08 31.92 3.16
CA ALA A 299 11.20 32.85 3.04
C ALA A 299 11.73 33.27 4.43
N TYR A 300 10.82 33.53 5.39
CA TYR A 300 11.20 33.85 6.75
C TYR A 300 11.93 32.68 7.44
N LEU A 301 11.41 31.45 7.34
CA LEU A 301 12.00 30.28 8.01
C LEU A 301 13.28 29.78 7.33
N LYS A 302 13.41 29.84 6.01
CA LYS A 302 14.57 29.29 5.27
C LYS A 302 15.70 30.28 5.04
N GLU A 303 15.40 31.57 4.95
CA GLU A 303 16.38 32.58 4.54
C GLU A 303 16.63 33.59 5.66
N GLU A 304 15.59 34.30 6.10
CA GLU A 304 15.76 35.38 7.07
C GLU A 304 16.23 34.89 8.44
N LEU A 305 15.65 33.79 8.95
CA LEU A 305 15.97 33.27 10.27
C LEU A 305 17.39 32.68 10.32
N PRO A 306 17.83 31.81 9.39
CA PRO A 306 19.22 31.33 9.38
C PRO A 306 20.25 32.45 9.16
N ASP A 307 19.95 33.43 8.30
CA ASP A 307 20.84 34.58 8.07
C ASP A 307 21.02 35.43 9.34
N MET A 308 19.95 35.63 10.11
CA MET A 308 20.00 36.33 11.39
C MET A 308 20.89 35.59 12.43
N PHE A 309 20.82 34.26 12.48
CA PHE A 309 21.64 33.46 13.38
C PHE A 309 23.10 33.37 12.93
N LEU A 310 23.35 33.43 11.61
CA LEU A 310 24.69 33.42 11.03
C LEU A 310 25.40 34.76 11.24
N LYS A 311 24.72 35.89 11.03
CA LYS A 311 25.29 37.25 11.17
C LYS A 311 25.35 37.77 12.60
N GLY A 312 24.62 37.15 13.54
CA GLY A 312 24.55 37.56 14.95
C GLY A 312 24.06 38.99 15.18
N SER A 313 23.48 39.63 14.16
CA SER A 313 23.00 41.02 14.17
C SER A 313 21.76 41.16 13.29
N THR A 314 20.81 42.00 13.71
CA THR A 314 19.61 42.32 12.92
C THR A 314 19.25 43.80 13.07
N HIS A 315 18.59 44.35 12.06
CA HIS A 315 18.06 45.72 12.07
C HIS A 315 16.76 45.84 12.89
N ILE A 316 16.20 44.71 13.36
CA ILE A 316 14.88 44.61 13.99
C ILE A 316 15.06 44.44 15.52
N PRO A 317 14.29 45.15 16.37
CA PRO A 317 14.42 45.03 17.82
C PRO A 317 13.98 43.64 18.34
N PRO A 318 14.52 43.16 19.48
CA PRO A 318 14.23 41.83 20.05
C PRO A 318 12.74 41.47 20.14
N ALA A 319 11.91 42.42 20.58
CA ALA A 319 10.47 42.23 20.70
C ALA A 319 9.79 41.99 19.34
N ALA A 320 10.31 42.59 18.27
CA ALA A 320 9.78 42.39 16.92
C ALA A 320 10.26 41.07 16.29
N ILE A 321 11.40 40.52 16.71
CA ILE A 321 11.85 39.17 16.31
C ILE A 321 10.89 38.11 16.88
N VAL A 322 10.63 38.18 18.20
CA VAL A 322 9.68 37.27 18.87
C VAL A 322 8.26 37.48 18.34
N GLY A 323 7.86 38.74 18.13
CA GLY A 323 6.56 39.07 17.54
C GLY A 323 6.37 38.51 16.12
N LYS A 324 7.40 38.59 15.27
CA LYS A 324 7.34 38.05 13.89
C LYS A 324 7.22 36.53 13.90
N PHE A 325 7.95 35.82 14.76
CA PHE A 325 7.81 34.37 14.91
C PHE A 325 6.45 33.96 15.49
N SER A 326 5.96 34.68 16.50
CA SER A 326 4.63 34.44 17.10
C SER A 326 3.51 34.62 16.07
N LEU A 327 3.62 35.64 15.20
CA LEU A 327 2.69 35.85 14.09
C LEU A 327 2.75 34.68 13.09
N ALA A 328 3.95 34.28 12.67
CA ALA A 328 4.17 33.13 11.78
C ALA A 328 3.53 31.84 12.34
N ARG A 329 3.76 31.53 13.61
CA ARG A 329 3.16 30.38 14.30
C ARG A 329 1.63 30.49 14.38
N THR A 330 1.11 31.69 14.65
CA THR A 330 -0.34 31.95 14.71
C THR A 330 -1.01 31.75 13.36
N LEU A 331 -0.37 32.17 12.26
CA LEU A 331 -0.88 31.95 10.91
C LEU A 331 -1.07 30.45 10.61
N VAL A 332 -0.09 29.61 10.95
CA VAL A 332 -0.23 28.15 10.79
C VAL A 332 -1.40 27.62 11.62
N LYS A 333 -1.51 28.00 12.91
CA LYS A 333 -2.61 27.57 13.78
C LYS A 333 -3.98 27.97 13.24
N VAL A 334 -4.11 29.18 12.70
CA VAL A 334 -5.36 29.65 12.07
C VAL A 334 -5.72 28.78 10.88
N ARG A 335 -4.74 28.34 10.07
CA ARG A 335 -4.99 27.46 8.91
C ARG A 335 -5.44 26.06 9.30
N VAL A 336 -4.84 25.49 10.34
CA VAL A 336 -5.27 24.21 10.90
C VAL A 336 -6.71 24.31 11.40
N LYS A 337 -7.03 25.37 12.15
CA LYS A 337 -8.40 25.60 12.65
C LYS A 337 -9.40 25.79 11.51
N GLN A 338 -9.03 26.52 10.46
CA GLN A 338 -9.87 26.72 9.29
C GLN A 338 -10.13 25.40 8.57
N GLN A 339 -9.09 24.58 8.34
CA GLN A 339 -9.24 23.29 7.69
C GLN A 339 -10.19 22.36 8.47
N LYS A 340 -10.05 22.29 9.80
CA LYS A 340 -10.94 21.49 10.65
C LYS A 340 -12.40 21.91 10.48
N LYS A 341 -12.65 23.22 10.54
CA LYS A 341 -13.99 23.78 10.36
C LYS A 341 -14.56 23.49 8.97
N ASP A 342 -13.73 23.55 7.94
CA ASP A 342 -14.14 23.25 6.56
C ASP A 342 -14.48 21.78 6.38
N THR A 343 -13.76 20.88 7.07
CA THR A 343 -14.09 19.45 7.14
C THR A 343 -15.42 19.21 7.84
N GLU A 344 -15.67 19.84 9.00
CA GLU A 344 -16.96 19.74 9.71
C GLU A 344 -18.14 20.19 8.85
N VAL A 345 -17.96 21.30 8.10
CA VAL A 345 -18.97 21.78 7.14
C VAL A 345 -19.15 20.78 6.00
N LEU A 346 -18.06 20.28 5.41
CA LEU A 346 -18.12 19.30 4.33
C LEU A 346 -18.86 18.04 4.77
N GLU A 347 -18.60 17.50 5.95
CA GLU A 347 -19.31 16.33 6.49
C GLU A 347 -20.81 16.58 6.61
N TYR A 348 -21.20 17.75 7.12
CA TYR A 348 -22.60 18.12 7.24
C TYR A 348 -23.30 18.24 5.88
N LEU A 349 -22.68 18.94 4.92
CA LEU A 349 -23.24 19.13 3.58
C LEU A 349 -23.27 17.82 2.75
N THR A 350 -22.26 16.96 2.92
CA THR A 350 -22.17 15.63 2.30
C THR A 350 -23.35 14.77 2.76
N LYS A 351 -23.66 14.75 4.07
CA LYS A 351 -24.84 14.03 4.60
C LYS A 351 -26.17 14.48 3.98
N ILE A 352 -26.32 15.77 3.69
CA ILE A 352 -27.52 16.29 3.00
C ILE A 352 -27.60 15.72 1.57
N MET A 353 -26.49 15.76 0.84
CA MET A 353 -26.45 15.29 -0.56
C MET A 353 -26.46 13.77 -0.71
N ASP A 354 -25.92 13.02 0.24
CA ASP A 354 -26.02 11.55 0.29
C ASP A 354 -27.50 11.13 0.41
N ASP A 355 -28.24 11.73 1.34
CA ASP A 355 -29.67 11.44 1.53
C ASP A 355 -30.48 11.80 0.27
N VAL A 356 -30.19 12.94 -0.37
CA VAL A 356 -30.81 13.31 -1.65
C VAL A 356 -30.41 12.34 -2.76
N SER A 357 -29.16 11.89 -2.85
CA SER A 357 -28.66 11.00 -3.91
C SER A 357 -29.21 9.57 -3.81
N GLU A 358 -29.39 9.07 -2.59
CA GLU A 358 -29.82 7.70 -2.32
C GLU A 358 -31.34 7.55 -2.30
N ASN A 359 -32.06 8.54 -1.75
CA ASN A 359 -33.47 8.37 -1.37
C ASN A 359 -34.46 9.23 -2.17
N TYR A 360 -34.00 10.05 -3.14
CA TYR A 360 -34.95 10.80 -3.98
C TYR A 360 -35.81 9.86 -4.84
N ASN A 361 -37.08 10.23 -5.04
CA ASN A 361 -37.99 9.40 -5.81
C ASN A 361 -37.77 9.65 -7.31
N VAL A 362 -37.08 8.69 -7.94
CA VAL A 362 -36.71 8.70 -9.37
C VAL A 362 -37.91 8.84 -10.32
N ASN A 363 -39.13 8.50 -9.87
CA ASN A 363 -40.36 8.66 -10.66
C ASN A 363 -40.80 10.12 -10.78
N PHE A 364 -40.36 11.01 -9.87
CA PHE A 364 -40.51 12.44 -10.05
C PHE A 364 -39.43 12.91 -11.03
N GLN A 365 -39.85 13.40 -12.20
CA GLN A 365 -38.96 13.81 -13.28
C GLN A 365 -38.36 15.21 -13.04
N ASP A 366 -37.81 15.47 -11.85
CA ASP A 366 -37.12 16.74 -11.59
C ASP A 366 -35.72 16.71 -12.23
N SER A 367 -35.55 17.49 -13.30
CA SER A 367 -34.29 17.57 -14.03
C SER A 367 -33.17 18.22 -13.22
N ILE A 368 -33.49 19.12 -12.27
CA ILE A 368 -32.50 19.80 -11.44
C ILE A 368 -31.99 18.84 -10.37
N VAL A 369 -32.88 18.11 -9.69
CA VAL A 369 -32.48 17.11 -8.69
C VAL A 369 -31.54 16.07 -9.34
N LYS A 370 -31.88 15.59 -10.54
CA LYS A 370 -31.01 14.65 -11.29
C LYS A 370 -29.64 15.27 -11.63
N ALA A 371 -29.61 16.52 -12.10
CA ALA A 371 -28.37 17.22 -12.41
C ALA A 371 -27.49 17.41 -11.16
N SER A 372 -28.07 17.84 -10.04
CA SER A 372 -27.37 18.01 -8.77
C SER A 372 -26.81 16.68 -8.24
N VAL A 373 -27.56 15.57 -8.36
CA VAL A 373 -27.06 14.23 -8.00
C VAL A 373 -25.91 13.79 -8.90
N THR A 374 -25.96 14.06 -10.20
CA THR A 374 -24.84 13.79 -11.11
C THR A 374 -23.61 14.61 -10.74
N SER A 375 -23.75 15.93 -10.54
CA SER A 375 -22.65 16.81 -10.13
C SER A 375 -22.07 16.41 -8.76
N TYR A 376 -22.90 15.92 -7.85
CA TYR A 376 -22.45 15.40 -6.57
C TYR A 376 -21.65 14.10 -6.69
N ARG A 377 -22.07 13.17 -7.56
CA ARG A 377 -21.29 11.94 -7.83
C ARG A 377 -19.94 12.24 -8.47
N GLU A 378 -19.89 13.19 -9.39
CA GLU A 378 -18.62 13.69 -9.96
C GLU A 378 -17.75 14.36 -8.91
N PHE A 379 -18.37 15.13 -7.99
CA PHE A 379 -17.68 15.71 -6.84
C PHE A 379 -17.06 14.60 -5.97
N LEU A 380 -17.79 13.56 -5.59
CA LEU A 380 -17.27 12.44 -4.80
C LEU A 380 -16.11 11.71 -5.51
N ALA A 381 -16.24 11.44 -6.81
CA ALA A 381 -15.20 10.78 -7.60
C ALA A 381 -13.90 11.60 -7.65
N LYS A 382 -13.99 12.93 -7.69
CA LYS A 382 -12.83 13.84 -7.72
C LYS A 382 -12.19 14.05 -6.34
N ASN A 383 -12.94 13.76 -5.27
CA ASN A 383 -12.63 14.19 -3.90
C ASN A 383 -12.61 13.03 -2.88
N SER A 384 -12.29 11.81 -3.31
CA SER A 384 -12.38 10.57 -2.49
C SER A 384 -11.59 10.59 -1.16
N ASN A 385 -10.55 11.41 -1.03
CA ASN A 385 -9.65 11.46 0.15
C ASN A 385 -9.78 12.77 0.97
N LEU A 386 -10.88 13.51 0.83
CA LEU A 386 -10.99 14.85 1.43
C LEU A 386 -11.44 14.87 2.90
N LEU A 387 -12.16 13.85 3.35
CA LEU A 387 -12.65 13.73 4.74
C LEU A 387 -11.59 13.21 5.71
N VAL A 388 -10.39 12.85 5.23
CA VAL A 388 -9.27 12.44 6.09
C VAL A 388 -8.84 13.64 6.96
N PRO A 389 -8.86 13.51 8.30
CA PRO A 389 -8.39 14.54 9.22
C PRO A 389 -6.96 14.97 8.91
N LEU A 390 -6.68 16.27 9.04
CA LEU A 390 -5.31 16.77 8.96
C LEU A 390 -4.57 16.35 10.24
N ASP A 391 -3.73 15.34 10.13
CA ASP A 391 -2.83 14.95 11.21
C ASP A 391 -1.55 15.80 11.17
N ILE A 392 -1.19 16.38 12.31
CA ILE A 392 0.02 17.19 12.46
C ILE A 392 0.99 16.37 13.32
N PRO A 393 2.12 15.93 12.75
CA PRO A 393 3.09 15.12 13.49
C PRO A 393 3.49 15.77 14.81
N ILE A 394 3.58 14.98 15.88
CA ILE A 394 4.02 15.45 17.20
C ILE A 394 5.39 16.13 17.10
N GLU A 395 6.29 15.55 16.32
CA GLU A 395 7.63 16.08 16.02
C GLU A 395 7.59 17.51 15.45
N TYR A 396 6.61 17.87 14.62
CA TYR A 396 6.46 19.24 14.12
C TYR A 396 6.18 20.22 15.25
N THR A 397 5.31 19.86 16.18
CA THR A 397 4.94 20.71 17.31
C THR A 397 6.12 20.90 18.26
N GLU A 398 6.86 19.83 18.54
CA GLU A 398 8.07 19.87 19.36
C GLU A 398 9.16 20.74 18.74
N LYS A 399 9.41 20.61 17.44
CA LYS A 399 10.38 21.44 16.70
C LYS A 399 9.96 22.91 16.67
N MET A 400 8.68 23.20 16.49
CA MET A 400 8.15 24.58 16.55
C MET A 400 8.28 25.19 17.95
N ASP A 401 8.11 24.40 19.01
CA ASP A 401 8.32 24.83 20.41
C ASP A 401 9.81 25.01 20.73
N ALA A 402 10.67 24.13 20.24
CA ALA A 402 12.13 24.26 20.36
C ALA A 402 12.62 25.54 19.67
N LEU A 403 12.07 25.83 18.47
CA LEU A 403 12.35 27.04 17.72
C LEU A 403 11.89 28.30 18.45
N GLU A 404 10.72 28.29 19.08
CA GLU A 404 10.23 29.40 19.90
C GLU A 404 11.14 29.68 21.11
N LYS A 405 11.55 28.63 21.82
CA LYS A 405 12.48 28.72 22.95
C LYS A 405 13.83 29.28 22.50
N LEU A 406 14.36 28.80 21.37
CA LEU A 406 15.61 29.25 20.80
C LEU A 406 15.54 30.74 20.39
N ILE A 407 14.51 31.13 19.65
CA ILE A 407 14.29 32.52 19.22
C ILE A 407 14.15 33.46 20.43
N THR A 408 13.46 33.02 21.48
CA THR A 408 13.32 33.80 22.72
C THR A 408 14.66 33.97 23.41
N ALA A 409 15.45 32.89 23.53
CA ALA A 409 16.78 32.92 24.13
C ALA A 409 17.78 33.79 23.34
N VAL A 410 17.65 33.80 22.02
CA VAL A 410 18.54 34.52 21.09
C VAL A 410 18.13 35.99 20.94
N SER A 411 16.85 36.32 21.00
CA SER A 411 16.35 37.71 20.90
C SER A 411 16.98 38.64 21.95
N THR A 412 17.30 38.13 23.13
CA THR A 412 17.96 38.90 24.21
C THR A 412 19.47 39.03 24.04
N LYS A 413 20.08 38.24 23.15
CA LYS A 413 21.53 38.15 22.92
C LYS A 413 21.98 38.80 21.61
N ILE A 414 21.08 39.00 20.64
CA ILE A 414 21.37 39.69 19.37
C ILE A 414 21.39 41.21 19.58
N LEU A 415 22.44 41.87 19.10
CA LEU A 415 22.60 43.32 19.15
C LEU A 415 21.61 44.02 18.21
N ALA A 416 20.58 44.65 18.77
CA ALA A 416 19.77 45.65 18.07
C ALA A 416 20.30 47.07 18.36
N PRO A 417 20.32 47.99 17.38
CA PRO A 417 20.64 49.38 17.66
C PRO A 417 19.58 49.97 18.61
N SER A 418 20.00 50.37 19.82
CA SER A 418 19.10 50.94 20.83
C SER A 418 18.52 52.29 20.37
N PRO A 419 17.24 52.59 20.62
CA PRO A 419 16.71 53.95 20.51
C PRO A 419 17.42 54.84 21.53
N GLN A 420 17.76 56.06 21.10
CA GLN A 420 18.50 57.07 21.86
C GLN A 420 17.92 57.30 23.27
N SER A 421 18.70 57.02 24.31
CA SER A 421 18.44 57.47 25.68
C SER A 421 19.77 57.73 26.38
N TYR A 422 20.03 59.01 26.70
CA TYR A 422 21.24 59.52 27.34
C TYR A 422 21.37 59.01 28.78
N GLY A 423 22.54 58.46 29.13
CA GLY A 423 22.96 58.28 30.52
C GLY A 423 24.04 57.22 30.70
N PHE A 424 25.22 57.66 31.16
CA PHE A 424 26.38 57.03 31.86
C PHE A 424 26.69 55.50 31.79
N LEU A 425 25.74 54.62 31.43
CA LEU A 425 25.89 53.17 31.24
C LEU A 425 26.22 52.73 29.80
N GLY A 426 26.38 53.66 28.85
CA GLY A 426 26.58 53.35 27.43
C GLY A 426 27.97 52.83 27.04
N ALA A 427 29.02 53.13 27.80
CA ALA A 427 30.40 52.76 27.43
C ALA A 427 30.71 51.26 27.65
N GLY A 428 30.09 50.63 28.66
CA GLY A 428 30.26 49.21 28.98
C GLY A 428 29.48 48.29 28.03
N LEU A 429 28.29 48.71 27.59
CA LEU A 429 27.49 47.96 26.62
C LEU A 429 28.05 48.08 25.20
N ALA A 430 28.59 49.26 24.81
CA ALA A 430 29.25 49.44 23.53
C ALA A 430 30.52 48.57 23.40
N THR A 431 31.31 48.41 24.47
CA THR A 431 32.52 47.58 24.46
C THR A 431 32.22 46.08 24.50
N LEU A 432 31.15 45.64 25.18
CA LEU A 432 30.66 44.27 25.12
C LEU A 432 30.06 43.93 23.75
N ALA A 433 29.29 44.86 23.17
CA ALA A 433 28.74 44.76 21.83
C ALA A 433 29.83 44.69 20.76
N GLN A 434 30.88 45.50 20.89
CA GLN A 434 32.03 45.51 19.98
C GLN A 434 32.85 44.22 20.09
N LYS A 435 32.98 43.64 21.30
CA LYS A 435 33.60 42.32 21.51
C LYS A 435 32.80 41.18 20.92
N LEU A 436 31.47 41.17 21.09
CA LEU A 436 30.57 40.19 20.48
C LEU A 436 30.57 40.31 18.95
N ARG A 437 30.54 41.54 18.43
CA ARG A 437 30.64 41.80 16.99
C ARG A 437 31.98 41.30 16.44
N SER A 438 33.10 41.58 17.10
CA SER A 438 34.40 41.02 16.69
C SER A 438 34.52 39.51 16.88
N PHE A 439 33.69 38.89 17.71
CA PHE A 439 33.66 37.44 17.90
C PHE A 439 32.94 36.76 16.72
N PHE A 440 31.80 37.30 16.27
CA PHE A 440 31.08 36.80 15.09
C PHE A 440 31.75 37.21 13.76
N ASP A 441 32.26 38.44 13.63
CA ASP A 441 32.84 39.00 12.38
C ASP A 441 34.22 38.42 12.04
N ASN A 442 34.91 37.80 13.01
CA ASN A 442 36.23 37.16 12.82
C ASN A 442 36.13 35.63 12.61
N GLN A 443 34.92 35.05 12.68
CA GLN A 443 34.67 33.59 12.54
C GLN A 443 33.82 33.22 11.30
N THR A 444 33.15 34.17 10.65
CA THR A 444 32.29 33.93 9.48
C THR A 444 33.04 33.44 8.23
N GLY A 445 34.28 33.87 8.01
CA GLY A 445 35.02 33.56 6.78
C GLY A 445 35.33 32.06 6.57
N GLY A 446 35.61 31.31 7.64
CA GLY A 446 35.91 29.87 7.56
C GLY A 446 34.65 29.01 7.43
N LEU A 447 33.61 29.33 8.20
CA LEU A 447 32.31 28.64 8.17
C LEU A 447 31.55 28.89 6.85
N GLU A 448 31.58 30.11 6.31
CA GLU A 448 30.99 30.41 5.00
C GLU A 448 31.72 29.69 3.87
N GLN A 449 33.05 29.58 3.93
CA GLN A 449 33.83 28.84 2.95
C GLN A 449 33.54 27.34 3.02
N LEU A 450 33.46 26.75 4.21
CA LEU A 450 33.05 25.35 4.39
C LEU A 450 31.61 25.11 3.92
N LYS A 451 30.68 26.02 4.23
CA LYS A 451 29.28 25.95 3.76
C LYS A 451 29.18 26.05 2.24
N SER A 452 29.97 26.93 1.60
CA SER A 452 30.04 27.01 0.14
C SER A 452 30.64 25.75 -0.49
N THR A 453 31.63 25.14 0.19
CA THR A 453 32.26 23.90 -0.26
C THR A 453 31.28 22.74 -0.15
N ILE A 454 30.55 22.63 0.97
CA ILE A 454 29.45 21.68 1.16
C ILE A 454 28.40 21.86 0.08
N THR A 455 27.97 23.09 -0.21
CA THR A 455 26.97 23.36 -1.26
C THR A 455 27.47 22.91 -2.63
N SER A 456 28.74 23.18 -2.96
CA SER A 456 29.34 22.77 -4.24
C SER A 456 29.51 21.25 -4.36
N LEU A 457 29.91 20.58 -3.27
CA LEU A 457 30.04 19.11 -3.20
C LEU A 457 28.68 18.43 -3.23
N ASP A 458 27.69 18.98 -2.52
CA ASP A 458 26.31 18.48 -2.51
C ASP A 458 25.70 18.58 -3.91
N GLN A 459 25.93 19.69 -4.63
CA GLN A 459 25.54 19.83 -6.03
C GLN A 459 26.28 18.85 -6.96
N LYS A 460 27.59 18.66 -6.76
CA LYS A 460 28.39 17.66 -7.50
C LYS A 460 27.88 16.23 -7.27
N CYS A 461 27.62 15.85 -6.02
CA CYS A 461 27.10 14.53 -5.68
C CYS A 461 25.65 14.35 -6.13
N SER A 462 24.84 15.41 -6.15
CA SER A 462 23.48 15.40 -6.71
C SER A 462 23.50 15.15 -8.22
N ASN A 463 24.41 15.80 -8.95
CA ASN A 463 24.60 15.57 -10.38
C ASN A 463 25.05 14.12 -10.64
N LEU A 464 26.04 13.63 -9.91
CA LEU A 464 26.50 12.23 -9.99
C LEU A 464 25.40 11.23 -9.61
N ARG A 465 24.57 11.55 -8.61
CA ARG A 465 23.42 10.72 -8.23
C ARG A 465 22.36 10.67 -9.33
N THR A 466 22.13 11.78 -10.02
CA THR A 466 21.20 11.85 -11.16
C THR A 466 21.76 11.07 -12.34
N GLU A 467 23.05 11.22 -12.63
CA GLU A 467 23.75 10.48 -13.68
C GLU A 467 23.75 8.98 -13.40
N TYR A 468 24.12 8.55 -12.19
CA TYR A 468 24.08 7.15 -11.77
C TYR A 468 22.68 6.57 -11.85
N ARG A 469 21.64 7.31 -11.41
CA ARG A 469 20.24 6.89 -11.57
C ARG A 469 19.84 6.76 -13.04
N SER A 470 20.26 7.69 -13.89
CA SER A 470 20.01 7.61 -15.34
C SER A 470 20.70 6.40 -15.96
N ARG A 471 21.93 6.09 -15.56
CA ARG A 471 22.68 4.92 -16.05
C ARG A 471 22.08 3.62 -15.54
N LEU A 472 21.66 3.55 -14.28
CA LEU A 472 20.89 2.43 -13.72
C LEU A 472 19.54 2.25 -14.41
N GLN A 473 18.84 3.35 -14.74
CA GLN A 473 17.58 3.28 -15.46
C GLN A 473 17.80 2.80 -16.89
N ASN A 474 18.87 3.26 -17.56
CA ASN A 474 19.24 2.77 -18.88
C ASN A 474 19.63 1.28 -18.83
N LEU A 475 20.40 0.87 -17.83
CA LEU A 475 20.74 -0.54 -17.59
C LEU A 475 19.47 -1.36 -17.37
N LYS A 476 18.56 -0.92 -16.49
CA LYS A 476 17.27 -1.58 -16.27
C LYS A 476 16.37 -1.59 -17.50
N LEU A 477 16.41 -0.55 -18.34
CA LEU A 477 15.68 -0.48 -19.60
C LEU A 477 16.29 -1.37 -20.68
N LEU A 478 17.60 -1.62 -20.63
CA LEU A 478 18.30 -2.54 -21.50
C LEU A 478 18.17 -3.98 -21.01
N GLU A 479 18.19 -4.21 -19.70
CA GLU A 479 17.81 -5.47 -19.06
C GLU A 479 16.35 -5.77 -19.38
N SER A 480 15.46 -4.80 -19.20
CA SER A 480 14.06 -4.95 -19.56
C SER A 480 13.88 -5.04 -21.06
N ARG A 481 14.76 -4.48 -21.92
CA ARG A 481 14.74 -4.69 -23.37
C ARG A 481 15.34 -6.01 -23.81
N VAL A 482 16.30 -6.58 -23.10
CA VAL A 482 16.77 -7.94 -23.34
C VAL A 482 15.70 -8.91 -22.89
N ILE A 483 15.11 -8.67 -21.72
CA ILE A 483 13.93 -9.39 -21.21
C ILE A 483 12.70 -9.10 -22.09
N GLU A 484 12.56 -7.93 -22.69
CA GLU A 484 11.50 -7.55 -23.64
C GLU A 484 11.83 -7.93 -25.06
N GLU A 485 13.05 -8.30 -25.43
CA GLU A 485 13.38 -8.90 -26.72
C GLU A 485 13.17 -10.41 -26.60
N GLU A 486 13.48 -11.00 -25.43
CA GLU A 486 12.98 -12.30 -24.95
C GLU A 486 11.46 -12.32 -24.75
N LYS A 487 10.84 -11.18 -24.42
CA LYS A 487 9.37 -11.00 -24.31
C LYS A 487 8.76 -10.24 -25.51
N SER A 488 9.45 -9.88 -26.59
CA SER A 488 8.83 -9.07 -27.70
C SER A 488 8.13 -9.97 -28.69
N SER A 489 8.24 -11.27 -28.49
CA SER A 489 7.23 -12.30 -28.71
C SER A 489 6.10 -12.27 -27.64
N ASN A 490 5.69 -11.07 -27.19
CA ASN A 490 4.52 -10.84 -26.34
C ASN A 490 3.81 -9.53 -26.71
N SER A 491 2.84 -9.65 -27.61
CA SER A 491 1.52 -9.09 -27.33
C SER A 491 0.68 -10.23 -26.74
N VAL A 492 0.56 -10.24 -25.40
CA VAL A 492 0.12 -11.42 -24.61
C VAL A 492 -1.27 -11.93 -24.98
N ASP A 493 -2.18 -11.11 -25.50
CA ASP A 493 -3.50 -11.60 -25.91
C ASP A 493 -3.59 -12.01 -27.39
N SER A 494 -2.67 -11.59 -28.27
CA SER A 494 -2.79 -11.91 -29.69
C SER A 494 -2.03 -13.16 -30.10
N GLU A 495 -0.85 -13.42 -29.54
CA GLU A 495 0.02 -14.50 -30.03
C GLU A 495 -0.35 -15.86 -29.43
N SER A 496 -0.59 -15.93 -28.12
CA SER A 496 -1.14 -17.12 -27.46
C SER A 496 -2.54 -17.45 -27.96
N TYR A 497 -3.38 -16.43 -28.22
CA TYR A 497 -4.69 -16.64 -28.85
C TYR A 497 -4.54 -17.15 -30.28
N LYS A 498 -3.66 -16.56 -31.12
CA LYS A 498 -3.43 -17.03 -32.49
C LYS A 498 -2.88 -18.46 -32.54
N ALA A 499 -1.91 -18.78 -31.68
CA ALA A 499 -1.35 -20.12 -31.60
C ALA A 499 -2.41 -21.13 -31.16
N MET A 500 -3.23 -20.78 -30.15
CA MET A 500 -4.32 -21.65 -29.68
C MET A 500 -5.45 -21.78 -30.71
N ASP A 501 -5.83 -20.70 -31.40
CA ASP A 501 -6.84 -20.70 -32.48
C ASP A 501 -6.38 -21.59 -33.64
N GLU A 502 -5.12 -21.43 -34.08
CA GLU A 502 -4.53 -22.27 -35.11
C GLU A 502 -4.46 -23.74 -34.67
N LEU A 503 -4.11 -23.99 -33.40
CA LEU A 503 -4.04 -25.33 -32.84
C LEU A 503 -5.42 -26.00 -32.75
N LEU A 504 -6.43 -25.30 -32.22
CA LEU A 504 -7.81 -25.80 -32.13
C LEU A 504 -8.44 -26.00 -33.51
N SER A 505 -8.05 -25.23 -34.52
CA SER A 505 -8.51 -25.45 -35.90
C SER A 505 -7.91 -26.70 -36.55
N LYS A 506 -6.65 -27.03 -36.22
CA LYS A 506 -5.88 -28.13 -36.82
C LYS A 506 -5.95 -29.44 -36.04
N LEU A 507 -6.25 -29.38 -34.75
CA LEU A 507 -6.38 -30.53 -33.86
C LEU A 507 -7.26 -31.58 -34.51
N SER A 508 -6.74 -32.79 -34.72
CA SER A 508 -7.50 -33.92 -35.25
C SER A 508 -8.80 -34.10 -34.45
N PRO A 509 -9.93 -34.50 -35.07
CA PRO A 509 -11.22 -34.67 -34.40
C PRO A 509 -11.27 -35.82 -33.38
N SER A 510 -10.11 -36.30 -32.90
CA SER A 510 -10.01 -37.21 -31.77
C SER A 510 -10.67 -36.57 -30.54
N CYS A 511 -11.76 -37.17 -30.11
CA CYS A 511 -12.52 -36.72 -28.95
C CYS A 511 -12.05 -37.45 -27.69
N VAL A 512 -12.06 -36.76 -26.57
CA VAL A 512 -11.89 -37.38 -25.27
C VAL A 512 -13.21 -38.07 -24.91
N GLU A 513 -13.17 -39.40 -24.77
CA GLU A 513 -14.32 -40.19 -24.32
C GLU A 513 -14.06 -40.75 -22.92
N GLN A 514 -14.91 -40.37 -21.96
CA GLN A 514 -14.78 -40.86 -20.59
C GLN A 514 -16.13 -41.12 -19.95
N LYS A 515 -16.20 -42.23 -19.20
CA LYS A 515 -17.38 -42.60 -18.42
C LYS A 515 -17.32 -41.93 -17.05
N ILE A 516 -18.38 -41.21 -16.69
CA ILE A 516 -18.62 -40.68 -15.35
C ILE A 516 -20.05 -41.06 -14.95
N ASP A 517 -20.16 -41.75 -13.81
CA ASP A 517 -21.39 -42.38 -13.33
C ASP A 517 -22.07 -43.28 -14.38
N ASN A 518 -23.27 -42.89 -14.82
CA ASN A 518 -24.10 -43.64 -15.77
C ASN A 518 -23.99 -43.10 -17.21
N TYR A 519 -23.13 -42.13 -17.46
CA TYR A 519 -22.99 -41.46 -18.75
C TYR A 519 -21.57 -41.58 -19.29
N VAL A 520 -21.46 -41.66 -20.61
CA VAL A 520 -20.22 -41.50 -21.36
C VAL A 520 -20.25 -40.13 -22.00
N TYR A 521 -19.29 -39.29 -21.62
CA TYR A 521 -19.10 -37.97 -22.20
C TYR A 521 -18.07 -38.07 -23.32
N GLN A 522 -18.41 -37.53 -24.48
CA GLN A 522 -17.50 -37.41 -25.62
C GLN A 522 -17.29 -35.91 -25.90
N ILE A 523 -16.06 -35.43 -25.76
CA ILE A 523 -15.69 -34.02 -25.90
C ILE A 523 -14.69 -33.88 -27.04
N CYS A 524 -15.08 -33.18 -28.11
CA CYS A 524 -14.22 -32.93 -29.26
C CYS A 524 -13.78 -31.47 -29.26
N LEU A 525 -12.48 -31.22 -29.36
CA LEU A 525 -11.86 -29.90 -29.16
C LEU A 525 -11.69 -29.07 -30.44
N ASN A 526 -11.85 -29.69 -31.62
CA ASN A 526 -11.66 -29.01 -32.89
C ASN A 526 -12.68 -27.88 -33.09
N GLN A 527 -12.28 -26.76 -33.68
CA GLN A 527 -13.15 -25.59 -33.88
C GLN A 527 -14.24 -25.79 -34.95
N GLU A 528 -13.98 -26.57 -36.00
CA GLU A 528 -14.90 -26.78 -37.13
C GLU A 528 -16.03 -27.76 -36.80
N ASP A 529 -15.72 -28.87 -36.13
CA ASP A 529 -16.66 -29.97 -35.84
C ASP A 529 -16.75 -30.35 -34.35
N GLY A 530 -16.14 -29.55 -33.46
CA GLY A 530 -16.15 -29.77 -32.02
C GLY A 530 -17.54 -29.82 -31.42
N VAL A 531 -17.83 -30.92 -30.72
CA VAL A 531 -19.11 -31.20 -30.08
C VAL A 531 -18.89 -31.88 -28.74
N VAL A 532 -19.85 -31.66 -27.84
CA VAL A 532 -19.94 -32.37 -26.57
C VAL A 532 -21.21 -33.21 -26.58
N PHE A 533 -21.05 -34.53 -26.45
CA PHE A 533 -22.16 -35.47 -26.29
C PHE A 533 -22.18 -36.08 -24.90
N GLN A 534 -23.39 -36.30 -24.39
CA GLN A 534 -23.65 -37.17 -23.26
C GLN A 534 -24.43 -38.39 -23.75
N LYS A 535 -23.87 -39.59 -23.57
CA LYS A 535 -24.47 -40.86 -23.97
C LYS A 535 -24.76 -41.70 -22.74
N GLU A 536 -25.97 -42.24 -22.61
CA GLU A 536 -26.25 -43.20 -21.53
C GLU A 536 -25.42 -44.48 -21.72
N ASN A 537 -24.77 -44.95 -20.66
CA ASN A 537 -23.93 -46.14 -20.69
C ASN A 537 -24.77 -47.44 -20.66
N LYS A 538 -25.60 -47.65 -21.68
CA LYS A 538 -26.43 -48.85 -21.88
C LYS A 538 -26.67 -49.14 -23.36
N PRO A 539 -26.98 -50.39 -23.75
CA PRO A 539 -27.33 -50.72 -25.13
C PRO A 539 -28.54 -49.89 -25.60
N ALA A 540 -28.43 -49.23 -26.75
CA ALA A 540 -29.42 -48.26 -27.25
C ALA A 540 -29.72 -47.10 -26.28
N GLY A 541 -28.73 -46.69 -25.48
CA GLY A 541 -28.82 -45.52 -24.62
C GLY A 541 -29.09 -44.24 -25.41
N ASN A 542 -29.87 -43.34 -24.80
CA ASN A 542 -30.11 -42.05 -25.42
C ASN A 542 -28.80 -41.24 -25.47
N SER A 543 -28.60 -40.53 -26.57
CA SER A 543 -27.51 -39.58 -26.76
C SER A 543 -28.08 -38.19 -26.85
N VAL A 544 -27.51 -37.26 -26.11
CA VAL A 544 -27.91 -35.85 -26.07
C VAL A 544 -26.72 -34.99 -26.45
N LEU A 545 -26.93 -34.07 -27.40
CA LEU A 545 -25.95 -33.03 -27.71
C LEU A 545 -25.99 -31.96 -26.62
N ILE A 546 -24.87 -31.77 -25.92
CA ILE A 546 -24.74 -30.72 -24.91
C ILE A 546 -24.40 -29.40 -25.59
N GLY A 547 -23.54 -29.40 -26.60
CA GLY A 547 -23.18 -28.18 -27.32
C GLY A 547 -22.22 -28.44 -28.46
N ARG A 548 -22.03 -27.40 -29.27
CA ARG A 548 -21.09 -27.30 -30.38
C ARG A 548 -20.13 -26.17 -30.06
N PHE A 549 -18.88 -26.29 -30.49
CA PHE A 549 -17.86 -25.27 -30.28
C PHE A 549 -18.40 -23.89 -30.64
N ALA A 550 -18.23 -22.93 -29.73
CA ALA A 550 -18.70 -21.55 -29.87
C ALA A 550 -17.51 -20.57 -29.87
N GLY A 551 -16.53 -20.80 -29.00
CA GLY A 551 -15.33 -19.96 -28.88
C GLY A 551 -14.46 -20.40 -27.72
N PHE A 552 -13.35 -19.71 -27.54
CA PHE A 552 -12.47 -19.91 -26.39
C PHE A 552 -11.98 -18.57 -25.84
N SER A 553 -11.52 -18.58 -24.60
CA SER A 553 -10.94 -17.43 -23.92
C SER A 553 -9.91 -17.89 -22.89
N PHE A 554 -9.15 -16.95 -22.33
CA PHE A 554 -8.25 -17.19 -21.21
C PHE A 554 -8.78 -16.46 -19.97
N GLU A 555 -9.18 -17.21 -18.95
CA GLU A 555 -9.74 -16.70 -17.70
C GLU A 555 -8.79 -17.02 -16.52
N SER A 556 -7.67 -16.30 -16.39
CA SER A 556 -6.63 -16.59 -15.38
C SER A 556 -7.15 -16.58 -13.93
N LYS A 557 -8.05 -15.64 -13.61
CA LYS A 557 -8.68 -15.58 -12.27
C LYS A 557 -9.51 -16.83 -11.97
N THR A 558 -10.35 -17.25 -12.93
CA THR A 558 -11.16 -18.47 -12.80
C THR A 558 -10.27 -19.71 -12.64
N ALA A 559 -9.16 -19.77 -13.38
CA ALA A 559 -8.21 -20.88 -13.27
C ALA A 559 -7.54 -20.92 -11.90
N TRP A 560 -7.20 -19.76 -11.33
CA TRP A 560 -6.67 -19.66 -9.98
C TRP A 560 -7.68 -20.17 -8.93
N GLU A 561 -8.93 -19.69 -8.98
CA GLU A 561 -10.01 -20.13 -8.09
C GLU A 561 -10.25 -21.65 -8.17
N ARG A 562 -10.32 -22.20 -9.39
CA ARG A 562 -10.53 -23.64 -9.59
C ARG A 562 -9.35 -24.48 -9.13
N TYR A 563 -8.12 -23.99 -9.28
CA TYR A 563 -6.94 -24.67 -8.78
C TYR A 563 -7.01 -24.79 -7.25
N MET A 564 -7.36 -23.70 -6.55
CA MET A 564 -7.52 -23.70 -5.10
C MET A 564 -8.64 -24.66 -4.65
N ASP A 565 -9.79 -24.64 -5.32
CA ASP A 565 -10.89 -25.57 -4.99
C ASP A 565 -10.49 -27.03 -5.22
N ASN A 566 -9.78 -27.33 -6.31
CA ASN A 566 -9.29 -28.68 -6.58
C ASN A 566 -8.28 -29.14 -5.53
N MET A 567 -7.39 -28.24 -5.09
CA MET A 567 -6.45 -28.52 -4.01
C MET A 567 -7.17 -28.83 -2.70
N ARG A 568 -8.18 -28.03 -2.32
CA ARG A 568 -9.03 -28.30 -1.14
C ARG A 568 -9.72 -29.66 -1.21
N ILE A 569 -10.20 -30.06 -2.39
CA ILE A 569 -10.83 -31.37 -2.60
C ILE A 569 -9.79 -32.50 -2.51
N LYS A 570 -8.67 -32.37 -3.24
CA LYS A 570 -7.60 -33.38 -3.33
C LYS A 570 -6.97 -33.65 -1.98
N TYR A 571 -6.79 -32.61 -1.17
CA TYR A 571 -6.18 -32.69 0.16
C TYR A 571 -7.19 -32.47 1.29
N SER A 572 -8.47 -32.82 1.08
CA SER A 572 -9.52 -32.66 2.11
C SER A 572 -9.30 -33.51 3.37
N GLU A 573 -8.49 -34.56 3.28
CA GLU A 573 -8.07 -35.40 4.42
C GLU A 573 -6.76 -34.94 5.08
N SER A 574 -6.14 -33.87 4.58
CA SER A 574 -4.91 -33.28 5.11
C SER A 574 -5.15 -31.83 5.55
N ASP A 575 -4.53 -31.44 6.65
CA ASP A 575 -4.56 -30.05 7.14
C ASP A 575 -3.66 -29.11 6.31
N LEU A 576 -2.99 -29.61 5.26
CA LEU A 576 -2.05 -28.82 4.45
C LEU A 576 -2.69 -27.55 3.88
N VAL A 577 -3.88 -27.64 3.29
CA VAL A 577 -4.47 -26.51 2.57
C VAL A 577 -4.91 -25.40 3.52
N SER A 578 -5.53 -25.74 4.67
CA SER A 578 -5.90 -24.74 5.68
C SER A 578 -4.69 -24.03 6.28
N HIS A 579 -3.52 -24.68 6.30
CA HIS A 579 -2.27 -24.10 6.77
C HIS A 579 -1.48 -23.32 5.71
N LEU A 580 -1.90 -23.37 4.43
CA LEU A 580 -1.39 -22.54 3.35
C LEU A 580 -2.28 -21.32 3.07
N GLU A 581 -3.34 -21.12 3.85
CA GLU A 581 -4.24 -19.97 3.77
C GLU A 581 -3.95 -18.99 4.91
N SER A 582 -3.66 -17.73 4.57
CA SER A 582 -3.44 -16.64 5.52
C SER A 582 -4.61 -15.67 5.48
N ASP A 583 -5.19 -15.35 6.64
CA ASP A 583 -6.32 -14.43 6.77
C ASP A 583 -5.83 -12.97 6.62
N LEU A 584 -6.40 -12.24 5.65
CA LEU A 584 -6.18 -10.81 5.41
C LEU A 584 -7.35 -9.97 5.97
N ASP A 585 -7.31 -8.66 5.74
CA ASP A 585 -8.41 -7.75 6.05
C ASP A 585 -9.65 -8.05 5.20
N ASN A 586 -10.84 -7.65 5.70
CA ASN A 586 -12.12 -7.80 4.99
C ASN A 586 -12.49 -9.23 4.57
N PHE A 587 -12.12 -10.24 5.36
CA PHE A 587 -12.39 -11.67 5.07
C PHE A 587 -11.75 -12.18 3.78
N GLN A 588 -10.68 -11.52 3.31
CA GLN A 588 -9.88 -12.03 2.21
C GLN A 588 -8.85 -13.03 2.74
N THR A 589 -8.42 -13.96 1.87
CA THR A 589 -7.39 -14.95 2.19
C THR A 589 -6.29 -14.91 1.14
N GLU A 590 -5.04 -14.89 1.59
CA GLU A 590 -3.87 -15.08 0.74
C GLU A 590 -3.46 -16.55 0.72
N TRP A 591 -3.07 -17.05 -0.46
CA TRP A 591 -2.55 -18.40 -0.62
C TRP A 591 -1.02 -18.40 -0.64
N LEU A 592 -0.42 -19.13 0.29
CA LEU A 592 1.02 -19.14 0.54
C LEU A 592 1.77 -20.15 -0.34
N VAL A 593 1.41 -20.27 -1.62
CA VAL A 593 2.01 -21.25 -2.58
C VAL A 593 2.81 -20.60 -3.71
N GLY A 594 3.06 -19.28 -3.63
CA GLY A 594 3.70 -18.52 -4.68
C GLY A 594 2.84 -18.47 -5.95
N ASN A 595 3.47 -18.56 -7.12
CA ASN A 595 2.76 -18.50 -8.40
C ASN A 595 2.31 -19.87 -8.94
N LEU A 596 2.33 -20.93 -8.11
CA LEU A 596 2.02 -22.30 -8.56
C LEU A 596 0.72 -22.45 -9.38
N PRO A 597 -0.40 -21.76 -9.07
CA PRO A 597 -1.63 -21.86 -9.86
C PRO A 597 -1.48 -21.37 -11.31
N GLU A 598 -0.49 -20.51 -11.60
CA GLU A 598 -0.16 -20.01 -12.95
C GLU A 598 0.44 -21.07 -13.87
N LYS A 599 0.68 -22.30 -13.37
CA LYS A 599 1.00 -23.46 -14.23
C LYS A 599 -0.11 -23.69 -15.27
N ASN A 600 -1.35 -23.39 -14.89
CA ASN A 600 -2.52 -23.53 -15.74
C ASN A 600 -2.66 -22.32 -16.67
N SER A 601 -2.83 -22.57 -17.98
CA SER A 601 -2.95 -21.52 -19.01
C SER A 601 -4.17 -20.62 -18.83
N GLY A 602 -5.19 -21.10 -18.11
CA GLY A 602 -6.47 -20.43 -17.97
C GLY A 602 -7.41 -20.59 -19.16
N LEU A 603 -7.09 -21.50 -20.09
CA LEU A 603 -7.95 -21.78 -21.24
C LEU A 603 -9.36 -22.22 -20.81
N VAL A 604 -10.37 -21.59 -21.42
CA VAL A 604 -11.78 -21.94 -21.30
C VAL A 604 -12.36 -22.07 -22.71
N ILE A 605 -13.04 -23.18 -23.00
CA ILE A 605 -13.74 -23.38 -24.26
C ILE A 605 -15.25 -23.42 -24.00
N ASP A 606 -15.99 -22.59 -24.74
CA ASP A 606 -17.44 -22.49 -24.67
C ASP A 606 -18.09 -23.35 -25.76
N TYR A 607 -19.09 -24.14 -25.36
CA TYR A 607 -19.93 -24.95 -26.24
C TYR A 607 -21.39 -24.51 -26.09
N GLU A 608 -22.03 -24.19 -27.20
CA GLU A 608 -23.42 -23.70 -27.22
C GLU A 608 -24.27 -24.46 -28.24
N ARG A 609 -25.55 -24.10 -28.38
CA ARG A 609 -26.47 -24.67 -29.39
C ARG A 609 -26.64 -26.19 -29.26
N GLY A 610 -26.71 -26.70 -28.03
CA GLY A 610 -27.06 -28.09 -27.74
C GLY A 610 -28.54 -28.39 -27.89
N ASP A 611 -28.90 -29.66 -27.66
CA ASP A 611 -30.27 -30.13 -27.68
C ASP A 611 -31.12 -29.43 -26.62
N ARG A 612 -32.37 -29.13 -26.99
CA ARG A 612 -33.30 -28.46 -26.10
C ARG A 612 -33.55 -29.30 -24.85
N CYS A 613 -33.37 -28.68 -23.71
CA CYS A 613 -33.59 -29.32 -22.43
C CYS A 613 -35.08 -29.32 -22.08
N TRP A 614 -35.55 -30.38 -21.43
CA TRP A 614 -36.93 -30.43 -20.95
C TRP A 614 -37.19 -29.26 -20.00
N ASN A 615 -38.16 -28.40 -20.30
CA ASN A 615 -38.48 -27.18 -19.53
C ASN A 615 -37.25 -26.30 -19.21
N GLY A 616 -36.27 -26.23 -20.10
CA GLY A 616 -35.05 -25.45 -19.92
C GLY A 616 -34.56 -24.81 -21.21
N PRO A 617 -33.43 -24.07 -21.14
CA PRO A 617 -32.77 -23.51 -22.31
C PRO A 617 -32.20 -24.63 -23.21
N ALA A 618 -31.66 -24.24 -24.36
CA ALA A 618 -30.75 -25.12 -25.09
C ALA A 618 -29.56 -25.46 -24.20
N ARG A 619 -29.09 -26.71 -24.25
CA ARG A 619 -27.90 -27.09 -23.48
C ARG A 619 -26.68 -26.30 -23.93
N SER A 620 -25.79 -26.03 -22.98
CA SER A 620 -24.49 -25.42 -23.21
C SER A 620 -23.49 -25.94 -22.18
N ALA A 621 -22.20 -25.75 -22.45
CA ALA A 621 -21.14 -26.16 -21.56
C ALA A 621 -19.95 -25.21 -21.61
N ARG A 622 -19.26 -25.06 -20.48
CA ARG A 622 -17.93 -24.45 -20.39
C ARG A 622 -16.92 -25.53 -20.01
N LEU A 623 -15.80 -25.59 -20.73
CA LEU A 623 -14.73 -26.55 -20.56
C LEU A 623 -13.50 -25.84 -20.00
N TYR A 624 -13.09 -26.21 -18.80
CA TYR A 624 -11.91 -25.70 -18.11
C TYR A 624 -10.76 -26.69 -18.24
N PHE A 625 -9.54 -26.18 -18.26
CA PHE A 625 -8.33 -26.99 -18.41
C PHE A 625 -7.43 -26.95 -17.18
N GLU A 626 -6.89 -28.11 -16.83
CA GLU A 626 -5.79 -28.31 -15.89
C GLU A 626 -4.56 -28.83 -16.66
N CYS A 627 -3.37 -28.30 -16.37
CA CYS A 627 -2.17 -28.78 -17.03
C CYS A 627 -1.87 -30.24 -16.68
N SER A 628 -1.68 -31.05 -17.71
CA SER A 628 -1.21 -32.43 -17.63
C SER A 628 -0.66 -32.85 -19.00
N ASP A 629 0.06 -33.95 -19.07
CA ASP A 629 0.55 -34.54 -20.33
C ASP A 629 -0.53 -35.32 -21.09
N ASP A 630 -1.61 -35.73 -20.43
CA ASP A 630 -2.64 -36.61 -21.01
C ASP A 630 -4.05 -36.01 -20.89
N PHE A 631 -4.84 -36.16 -21.97
CA PHE A 631 -6.20 -35.66 -22.03
C PHE A 631 -7.17 -36.55 -21.25
N LYS A 632 -7.67 -36.07 -20.10
CA LYS A 632 -8.65 -36.81 -19.27
C LYS A 632 -9.73 -35.88 -18.73
N LEU A 633 -10.97 -36.37 -18.73
CA LEU A 633 -12.08 -35.73 -18.06
C LEU A 633 -12.02 -36.02 -16.56
N LYS A 634 -11.79 -34.97 -15.77
CA LYS A 634 -11.67 -35.05 -14.30
C LYS A 634 -13.02 -34.96 -13.62
N SER A 635 -13.86 -34.01 -14.02
CA SER A 635 -15.18 -33.82 -13.42
C SER A 635 -16.19 -33.20 -14.37
N VAL A 636 -17.47 -33.47 -14.08
CA VAL A 636 -18.62 -32.88 -14.77
C VAL A 636 -19.57 -32.37 -13.71
N GLN A 637 -19.97 -31.11 -13.83
CA GLN A 637 -20.93 -30.46 -12.94
C GLN A 637 -22.03 -29.81 -13.78
N GLU A 638 -23.25 -29.74 -13.24
CA GLU A 638 -24.37 -28.97 -13.83
C GLU A 638 -24.78 -27.88 -12.84
N PRO A 639 -24.06 -26.73 -12.78
CA PRO A 639 -24.30 -25.70 -11.78
C PRO A 639 -25.69 -25.07 -11.89
N THR A 640 -26.18 -24.93 -13.11
CA THR A 640 -27.55 -24.50 -13.39
C THR A 640 -28.16 -25.41 -14.44
N ARG A 641 -29.50 -25.46 -14.45
CA ARG A 641 -30.26 -26.32 -15.34
C ARG A 641 -29.77 -26.22 -16.80
N CYS A 642 -29.29 -27.35 -17.31
CA CYS A 642 -28.84 -27.57 -18.68
C CYS A 642 -27.59 -26.75 -19.09
N HIS A 643 -26.86 -26.20 -18.11
CA HIS A 643 -25.54 -25.60 -18.29
C HIS A 643 -24.50 -26.47 -17.57
N TYR A 644 -23.54 -26.99 -18.32
CA TYR A 644 -22.54 -27.91 -17.80
C TYR A 644 -21.18 -27.21 -17.63
N ALA A 645 -20.43 -27.63 -16.61
CA ALA A 645 -19.04 -27.25 -16.42
C ALA A 645 -18.20 -28.53 -16.41
N PHE A 646 -17.25 -28.62 -17.34
CA PHE A 646 -16.33 -29.75 -17.47
C PHE A 646 -14.94 -29.32 -17.04
N LEU A 647 -14.23 -30.18 -16.31
CA LEU A 647 -12.81 -30.00 -16.03
C LEU A 647 -12.01 -31.08 -16.76
N LEU A 648 -11.17 -30.69 -17.70
CA LEU A 648 -10.31 -31.57 -18.49
C LEU A 648 -8.86 -31.34 -18.07
N SER A 649 -8.10 -32.40 -17.81
CA SER A 649 -6.64 -32.29 -17.76
C SER A 649 -6.08 -32.51 -19.15
N GLY A 650 -4.98 -31.84 -19.49
CA GLY A 650 -4.23 -32.13 -20.71
C GLY A 650 -3.28 -31.00 -21.14
N PRO A 651 -2.55 -31.20 -22.25
CA PRO A 651 -1.46 -30.29 -22.63
C PRO A 651 -1.91 -28.85 -22.91
N LEU A 652 -3.13 -28.66 -23.42
CA LEU A 652 -3.70 -27.31 -23.68
C LEU A 652 -3.91 -26.49 -22.40
N GLY A 653 -4.00 -27.16 -21.25
CA GLY A 653 -4.08 -26.53 -19.94
C GLY A 653 -2.74 -25.98 -19.44
N CYS A 654 -1.63 -26.22 -20.12
CA CYS A 654 -0.29 -25.88 -19.62
C CYS A 654 0.19 -24.52 -20.11
N SER A 655 0.82 -23.76 -19.21
CA SER A 655 1.53 -22.53 -19.55
C SER A 655 2.96 -22.81 -20.01
N THR A 656 3.28 -22.57 -21.28
CA THR A 656 4.62 -22.87 -21.85
C THR A 656 5.74 -21.97 -21.32
N LYS A 657 5.40 -20.84 -20.71
CA LYS A 657 6.32 -19.84 -20.14
C LYS A 657 6.34 -19.85 -18.60
N PHE A 658 5.69 -20.84 -17.96
CA PHE A 658 5.65 -20.94 -16.51
C PHE A 658 7.04 -21.23 -15.93
N ALA A 659 7.48 -20.37 -15.02
CA ALA A 659 8.61 -20.60 -14.13
C ALA A 659 8.12 -20.40 -12.70
N TYR A 660 8.32 -21.41 -11.85
CA TYR A 660 7.87 -21.34 -10.47
C TYR A 660 8.68 -20.30 -9.68
N ALA A 661 7.96 -19.33 -9.12
CA ALA A 661 8.43 -18.37 -8.15
C ALA A 661 7.92 -18.83 -6.78
N ALA A 662 8.84 -19.32 -5.95
CA ALA A 662 8.54 -19.73 -4.60
C ALA A 662 8.06 -18.53 -3.76
N PRO A 663 7.13 -18.74 -2.82
CA PRO A 663 6.75 -17.71 -1.86
C PRO A 663 7.92 -17.41 -0.90
N ASP A 664 7.97 -16.20 -0.33
CA ASP A 664 9.11 -15.70 0.46
C ASP A 664 9.49 -16.58 1.67
N TRP A 665 8.58 -17.42 2.15
CA TRP A 665 8.81 -18.31 3.29
C TRP A 665 9.46 -19.66 2.94
N PHE A 666 9.43 -20.07 1.67
CA PHE A 666 9.89 -21.37 1.17
C PHE A 666 11.31 -21.29 0.62
#